data_AF-A0A7C1ENX1-F1
#
_entry.id   AF-A0A7C1ENX1-F1
#
_cell.length_a   1.000
_cell.length_b   1.000
_cell.length_c   1.000
_cell.angle_alpha   90.00
_cell.angle_beta   90.00
_cell.angle_gamma   90.00
#
_symmetry.space_group_name_H-M   'P 1'
#
loop_
_entity.id
_entity.type
_entity.pdbx_description
1 polymer ?
#
loop_
_entity_poly.entity_id
_entity_poly.type
_entity_poly.pdbx_seq_one_letter_code
_entity_poly.pdbx_strand_id
1 'polypeptide(L)'
;MKRLAWKILVPTAALAIGFSVPAFSQGKTCYDCHTKAKQEYKKKFVHAPVAKGDCESCHDRHGFAQRLVLKKTGAELCYTCHAETKDKFSAGTVHPPVSEGACTACHNPHASDQKALLRMIDGGPVCYACHAETKNQAALAVQHAPFKKQECASCHSAHNSPNPKLLTRSSGELCASCHSPADKKHSETHAKFGANNFNCTDCHSPHASTEKHLLNGKAHPPVAQGECESCHNLPKSGEAVQLVEPVEQLCLTCHDPVSHDLTLKGKHPPANDKQCTTCHQPHFSGQDHLLLDKQKTLCLTCHDNLEKQGKDPSVHAAFAEGSCSSCHEPHGSSEEHLVKSAGNEMCLACHKEIENQTRSAFPHAAIEQANCLGCHKPHSSKEPVLLADKEKAICLGCHEDMGELDKKEVQHPPFSQGACGACHAPHGSPFAKLARGEQLKVCASCHPAVVKKSQEKELHAPFKENNCQACHNPHAADSKNLLAAEEKTACLTCHKDKSSQFEQKFLHTPVAKNECSGCHEPHGGGFDKLLKSKSEDLCYTCHKVEQKSFAQGTVHAPVAEKQCLACHSPHGGPFKNGLTSPVPELCASCHDLAQKSLKEAHSGYPLDSANCTSCHNPHASPEKKLLTAQKHPPFAEKSCDACHAPPDESGQVKLTAPVQELCLTCHSGQEADLKKPVVHSPVKSGECQSCHNPHASSFPKYLNDKMPDLCFSCHEGVRKEAAQAVVHPPVLEGKCLDCHEKHSSASRGLLAKPALKLCLSCHTDLEKRFKTETLHAPVAQGRCFACHQPHGSANAYLLKDSKEKLCLSCHKTDLPAFKAKHLNFPVAGSDCSSCHDPHSTPKGKLALLYPANHQPFATKNCLACHASTNSLSIRKEGSDLCFGCHGDKKGNFSGKVVHRPIKSGQSCLACHSPHNSYTATLLNAKKERFCYQCHDQKIFKKKFTHPPVLEDCQTCHQPHAGENGSLLVEAKVNDLCSQCHDAQKTHMHPTGEPHKDPRTGGPLTCTGCHNPHSADYDKLLRGSQDRELCILCHKT
;
A
#
# COMPACT_ATOMS: atom_id res chain seq x y z
N MET A 1 -58.56 -18.20 -3.07
CA MET A 1 -59.90 -18.51 -2.51
C MET A 1 -59.89 -18.14 -1.04
N LYS A 2 -60.87 -17.36 -0.58
CA LYS A 2 -60.93 -16.77 0.76
C LYS A 2 -62.21 -17.25 1.46
N ARG A 3 -62.11 -17.42 2.79
CA ARG A 3 -63.17 -17.63 3.81
C ARG A 3 -63.61 -19.11 3.95
N LEU A 4 -63.86 -19.69 5.12
CA LEU A 4 -64.37 -19.18 6.41
C LEU A 4 -63.77 -19.93 7.62
N ALA A 5 -63.97 -19.35 8.81
CA ALA A 5 -63.54 -19.78 10.15
C ALA A 5 -64.54 -20.71 10.87
N TRP A 6 -64.08 -21.45 11.89
CA TRP A 6 -64.83 -21.65 13.16
C TRP A 6 -63.92 -22.15 14.30
N LYS A 7 -64.11 -21.57 15.49
CA LYS A 7 -63.63 -21.97 16.83
C LYS A 7 -64.14 -23.36 17.28
N ILE A 8 -63.55 -23.97 18.32
CA ILE A 8 -64.23 -24.66 19.45
C ILE A 8 -63.18 -24.98 20.54
N LEU A 9 -63.65 -24.96 21.78
CA LEU A 9 -62.96 -25.04 23.08
C LEU A 9 -62.74 -26.49 23.60
N VAL A 10 -61.64 -26.69 24.36
CA VAL A 10 -61.50 -27.44 25.65
C VAL A 10 -61.49 -28.99 25.60
N PRO A 11 -60.94 -29.74 26.59
CA PRO A 11 -59.89 -29.54 27.62
C PRO A 11 -58.75 -30.61 27.54
N THR A 12 -57.70 -30.51 28.37
CA THR A 12 -57.29 -31.58 29.32
C THR A 12 -56.08 -31.15 30.15
N ALA A 13 -56.17 -31.43 31.46
CA ALA A 13 -55.12 -31.26 32.44
C ALA A 13 -53.94 -32.23 32.22
N ALA A 14 -52.72 -31.78 32.53
CA ALA A 14 -51.59 -32.66 32.82
C ALA A 14 -50.61 -31.97 33.79
N LEU A 15 -49.95 -32.81 34.57
CA LEU A 15 -49.27 -32.57 35.83
C LEU A 15 -48.12 -31.54 35.80
N ALA A 16 -47.93 -30.91 36.96
CA ALA A 16 -46.78 -30.11 37.31
C ALA A 16 -45.49 -30.94 37.42
N ILE A 17 -44.47 -30.53 36.67
CA ILE A 17 -43.06 -30.66 37.03
C ILE A 17 -42.54 -29.22 37.10
N GLY A 18 -42.08 -28.81 38.29
CA GLY A 18 -41.63 -27.45 38.55
C GLY A 18 -40.41 -27.08 37.71
N PHE A 19 -40.56 -26.09 36.85
CA PHE A 19 -39.46 -25.25 36.39
C PHE A 19 -39.57 -23.91 37.12
N SER A 20 -38.63 -23.68 38.03
CA SER A 20 -38.34 -22.36 38.56
C SER A 20 -38.00 -21.44 37.39
N VAL A 21 -38.90 -20.52 37.04
CA VAL A 21 -38.56 -19.38 36.19
C VAL A 21 -37.60 -18.52 37.00
N PRO A 22 -36.34 -18.32 36.59
CA PRO A 22 -35.49 -17.37 37.27
C PRO A 22 -36.12 -15.98 37.12
N ALA A 23 -36.31 -15.29 38.23
CA ALA A 23 -36.67 -13.89 38.23
C ALA A 23 -35.69 -13.14 37.32
N PHE A 24 -36.20 -12.45 36.30
CA PHE A 24 -35.40 -11.51 35.52
C PHE A 24 -34.78 -10.51 36.51
N SER A 25 -33.46 -10.56 36.66
CA SER A 25 -32.73 -9.64 37.53
C SER A 25 -32.98 -8.22 37.03
N GLN A 26 -33.51 -7.34 37.89
CA GLN A 26 -33.49 -5.90 37.63
C GLN A 26 -32.06 -5.47 37.32
N GLY A 27 -31.86 -4.80 36.18
CA GLY A 27 -30.53 -4.37 35.75
C GLY A 27 -29.90 -3.38 36.74
N LYS A 28 -28.59 -3.51 36.98
CA LYS A 28 -27.83 -2.58 37.82
C LYS A 28 -27.90 -1.15 37.28
N THR A 29 -28.04 -0.17 38.17
CA THR A 29 -28.00 1.26 37.83
C THR A 29 -26.58 1.68 37.48
N CYS A 30 -26.43 2.82 36.79
CA CYS A 30 -25.11 3.32 36.40
C CYS A 30 -24.19 3.53 37.62
N TYR A 31 -24.72 4.03 38.74
CA TYR A 31 -23.96 4.28 39.96
C TYR A 31 -23.56 3.02 40.73
N ASP A 32 -24.18 1.87 40.45
CA ASP A 32 -23.77 0.59 41.03
C ASP A 32 -22.42 0.12 40.46
N CYS A 33 -22.09 0.55 39.24
CA CYS A 33 -20.80 0.30 38.62
C CYS A 33 -19.86 1.52 38.69
N HIS A 34 -20.39 2.75 38.74
CA HIS A 34 -19.63 4.01 38.78
C HIS A 34 -19.63 4.66 40.16
N THR A 35 -19.16 3.93 41.17
CA THR A 35 -19.16 4.38 42.57
C THR A 35 -18.25 5.59 42.81
N LYS A 36 -17.17 5.75 42.04
CA LYS A 36 -16.29 6.93 42.08
C LYS A 36 -17.02 8.20 41.61
N ALA A 37 -17.71 8.13 40.48
CA ALA A 37 -18.51 9.24 39.95
C ALA A 37 -19.64 9.63 40.93
N LYS A 38 -20.27 8.65 41.58
CA LYS A 38 -21.29 8.88 42.62
C LYS A 38 -20.79 9.73 43.79
N GLN A 39 -19.50 9.63 44.14
CA GLN A 39 -18.91 10.47 45.19
C GLN A 39 -18.42 11.81 44.66
N GLU A 40 -17.82 11.82 43.45
CA GLU A 40 -17.30 13.03 42.80
C GLU A 40 -18.41 14.06 42.52
N TYR A 41 -19.62 13.61 42.18
CA TYR A 41 -20.75 14.50 41.86
C TYR A 41 -21.50 15.04 43.07
N LYS A 42 -21.03 14.77 44.30
CA LYS A 42 -21.56 15.42 45.53
C LYS A 42 -20.93 16.80 45.73
N LYS A 43 -21.17 17.72 44.79
CA LYS A 43 -20.69 19.11 44.85
C LYS A 43 -21.81 20.07 45.26
N LYS A 44 -21.45 21.34 45.54
CA LYS A 44 -22.42 22.37 45.97
C LYS A 44 -23.55 22.59 44.95
N PHE A 45 -23.24 22.51 43.66
CA PHE A 45 -24.21 22.60 42.58
C PHE A 45 -24.13 21.33 41.73
N VAL A 46 -25.23 20.59 41.65
CA VAL A 46 -25.34 19.33 40.87
C VAL A 46 -26.37 19.53 39.77
N HIS A 47 -26.04 19.08 38.56
CA HIS A 47 -26.94 19.20 37.42
C HIS A 47 -28.14 18.26 37.57
N ALA A 48 -29.34 18.72 37.20
CA ALA A 48 -30.60 18.04 37.51
C ALA A 48 -30.70 16.58 37.00
N PRO A 49 -30.26 16.22 35.78
CA PRO A 49 -30.25 14.82 35.33
C PRO A 49 -29.34 13.92 36.17
N VAL A 50 -28.19 14.46 36.61
CA VAL A 50 -27.21 13.74 37.44
C VAL A 50 -27.72 13.54 38.87
N ALA A 51 -28.38 14.55 39.44
CA ALA A 51 -29.03 14.47 40.73
C ALA A 51 -30.16 13.44 40.77
N LYS A 52 -30.88 13.27 39.65
CA LYS A 52 -31.94 12.26 39.48
C LYS A 52 -31.43 10.86 39.10
N GLY A 53 -30.12 10.71 38.84
CA GLY A 53 -29.54 9.44 38.38
C GLY A 53 -29.90 9.07 36.94
N ASP A 54 -30.45 10.00 36.16
CA ASP A 54 -30.83 9.82 34.77
C ASP A 54 -29.62 10.05 33.84
N CYS A 55 -28.61 9.20 34.00
CA CYS A 55 -27.39 9.26 33.19
C CYS A 55 -27.67 9.00 31.70
N GLU A 56 -28.71 8.22 31.42
CA GLU A 56 -29.06 7.80 30.07
C GLU A 56 -29.75 8.89 29.25
N SER A 57 -30.20 9.99 29.87
CA SER A 57 -30.64 11.19 29.14
C SER A 57 -29.54 11.79 28.26
N CYS A 58 -28.28 11.66 28.69
CA CYS A 58 -27.12 12.22 27.99
C CYS A 58 -26.15 11.15 27.46
N HIS A 59 -26.08 9.99 28.11
CA HIS A 59 -25.14 8.91 27.78
C HIS A 59 -25.84 7.66 27.23
N ASP A 60 -25.16 6.91 26.37
CA ASP A 60 -25.56 5.56 25.97
C ASP A 60 -24.92 4.51 26.89
N ARG A 61 -25.63 3.40 27.14
CA ARG A 61 -25.11 2.28 27.94
C ARG A 61 -23.98 1.56 27.21
N HIS A 62 -22.84 1.35 27.88
CA HIS A 62 -21.58 0.98 27.22
C HIS A 62 -21.13 -0.50 27.35
N GLY A 63 -21.87 -1.37 28.03
CA GLY A 63 -21.59 -2.82 28.06
C GLY A 63 -20.12 -3.19 28.36
N PHE A 64 -19.63 -4.31 27.80
CA PHE A 64 -18.23 -4.79 27.98
C PHE A 64 -17.16 -3.97 27.24
N ALA A 65 -17.56 -2.99 26.42
CA ALA A 65 -16.65 -2.18 25.61
C ALA A 65 -16.04 -0.97 26.35
N GLN A 66 -16.41 -0.75 27.63
CA GLN A 66 -15.87 0.29 28.53
C GLN A 66 -15.66 1.69 27.92
N ARG A 67 -16.49 2.13 26.96
CA ARG A 67 -16.38 3.48 26.40
C ARG A 67 -17.70 4.22 26.50
N LEU A 68 -17.71 5.26 27.33
CA LEU A 68 -18.86 6.14 27.55
C LEU A 68 -19.13 6.97 26.28
N VAL A 69 -20.33 6.82 25.70
CA VAL A 69 -20.74 7.56 24.49
C VAL A 69 -21.88 8.52 24.85
N LEU A 70 -21.85 9.73 24.29
CA LEU A 70 -22.94 10.71 24.44
C LEU A 70 -23.97 10.50 23.34
N LYS A 71 -25.26 10.69 23.67
CA LYS A 71 -26.37 10.55 22.72
C LYS A 71 -26.33 11.55 21.56
N LYS A 72 -25.74 12.73 21.81
CA LYS A 72 -25.48 13.79 20.82
C LYS A 72 -24.17 14.49 21.19
N THR A 73 -23.55 15.16 20.24
CA THR A 73 -22.26 15.85 20.43
C THR A 73 -22.44 17.35 20.65
N GLY A 74 -21.52 17.96 21.41
CA GLY A 74 -21.46 19.42 21.59
C GLY A 74 -22.73 20.05 22.16
N ALA A 75 -23.02 21.28 21.74
CA ALA A 75 -24.17 22.06 22.21
C ALA A 75 -25.53 21.45 21.83
N GLU A 76 -25.61 20.64 20.77
CA GLU A 76 -26.86 20.00 20.35
C GLU A 76 -27.43 19.06 21.42
N LEU A 77 -26.56 18.42 22.21
CA LEU A 77 -26.99 17.62 23.35
C LEU A 77 -27.64 18.50 24.41
N CYS A 78 -26.99 19.61 24.76
CA CYS A 78 -27.46 20.52 25.79
C CYS A 78 -28.78 21.21 25.40
N TYR A 79 -28.93 21.61 24.14
CA TYR A 79 -30.14 22.26 23.64
C TYR A 79 -31.37 21.35 23.59
N THR A 80 -31.22 20.02 23.72
CA THR A 80 -32.39 19.14 23.87
C THR A 80 -33.20 19.45 25.12
N CYS A 81 -32.56 19.99 26.18
CA CYS A 81 -33.21 20.42 27.41
C CYS A 81 -33.15 21.94 27.62
N HIS A 82 -32.18 22.65 27.02
CA HIS A 82 -32.01 24.09 27.12
C HIS A 82 -32.42 24.82 25.82
N ALA A 83 -33.54 24.43 25.20
CA ALA A 83 -33.95 24.97 23.90
C ALA A 83 -34.12 26.51 23.92
N GLU A 84 -34.66 27.07 25.00
CA GLU A 84 -34.91 28.52 25.15
C GLU A 84 -33.65 29.39 25.24
N THR A 85 -32.48 28.80 25.46
CA THR A 85 -31.20 29.55 25.50
C THR A 85 -30.52 29.61 24.15
N LYS A 86 -30.93 28.77 23.19
CA LYS A 86 -30.33 28.68 21.85
C LYS A 86 -30.39 30.03 21.12
N ASP A 87 -31.56 30.64 21.04
CA ASP A 87 -31.75 31.91 20.32
C ASP A 87 -31.06 33.08 21.04
N LYS A 88 -30.98 33.03 22.37
CA LYS A 88 -30.29 34.05 23.18
C LYS A 88 -28.77 34.03 23.02
N PHE A 89 -28.18 32.91 22.63
CA PHE A 89 -26.73 32.76 22.45
C PHE A 89 -26.24 33.04 21.02
N SER A 90 -27.16 33.43 20.12
CA SER A 90 -26.85 33.77 18.73
C SER A 90 -27.00 35.28 18.43
N ALA A 91 -27.31 36.10 19.42
CA ALA A 91 -27.54 37.54 19.25
C ALA A 91 -26.33 38.39 19.66
N GLY A 92 -26.05 39.48 18.91
CA GLY A 92 -25.00 40.45 19.21
C GLY A 92 -23.58 39.91 18.98
N THR A 93 -22.61 40.43 19.74
CA THR A 93 -21.24 39.90 19.79
C THR A 93 -21.24 38.63 20.62
N VAL A 94 -20.95 37.47 20.02
CA VAL A 94 -20.94 36.17 20.70
C VAL A 94 -19.51 35.75 21.02
N HIS A 95 -19.30 35.19 22.22
CA HIS A 95 -18.01 34.68 22.65
C HIS A 95 -17.66 33.41 21.86
N PRO A 96 -16.45 33.29 21.23
CA PRO A 96 -16.15 32.21 20.29
C PRO A 96 -16.42 30.77 20.79
N PRO A 97 -16.10 30.40 22.05
CA PRO A 97 -16.44 29.07 22.57
C PRO A 97 -17.94 28.76 22.57
N VAL A 98 -18.79 29.79 22.64
CA VAL A 98 -20.26 29.65 22.58
C VAL A 98 -20.72 29.46 21.14
N SER A 99 -20.18 30.23 20.18
CA SER A 99 -20.51 30.05 18.76
C SER A 99 -20.05 28.70 18.20
N GLU A 100 -18.96 28.15 18.75
CA GLU A 100 -18.44 26.82 18.39
C GLU A 100 -19.17 25.67 19.10
N GLY A 101 -20.12 25.97 19.99
CA GLY A 101 -20.87 24.96 20.74
C GLY A 101 -20.07 24.21 21.79
N ALA A 102 -18.96 24.79 22.28
CA ALA A 102 -18.01 24.20 23.23
C ALA A 102 -18.41 24.49 24.70
N CYS A 103 -19.66 24.25 25.08
CA CYS A 103 -20.20 24.61 26.40
C CYS A 103 -19.41 23.99 27.57
N THR A 104 -18.86 22.79 27.39
CA THR A 104 -18.13 22.05 28.43
C THR A 104 -16.69 22.53 28.63
N ALA A 105 -16.19 23.43 27.78
CA ALA A 105 -14.91 24.10 28.00
C ALA A 105 -14.96 24.93 29.28
N CYS A 106 -16.09 25.58 29.54
CA CYS A 106 -16.28 26.45 30.71
C CYS A 106 -17.19 25.84 31.78
N HIS A 107 -18.17 25.02 31.40
CA HIS A 107 -19.12 24.39 32.34
C HIS A 107 -18.80 22.92 32.58
N ASN A 108 -19.03 22.44 33.80
CA ASN A 108 -19.06 21.02 34.13
C ASN A 108 -20.52 20.53 34.06
N PRO A 109 -20.90 19.71 33.06
CA PRO A 109 -22.30 19.31 32.87
C PRO A 109 -22.81 18.33 33.94
N HIS A 110 -21.96 17.90 34.88
CA HIS A 110 -22.34 16.98 35.95
C HIS A 110 -22.53 17.69 37.30
N ALA A 111 -21.47 18.31 37.82
CA ALA A 111 -21.48 18.98 39.11
C ALA A 111 -20.30 19.96 39.25
N SER A 112 -20.46 21.04 40.01
CA SER A 112 -19.39 21.97 40.36
C SER A 112 -19.62 22.63 41.71
N ASP A 113 -18.55 23.15 42.32
CA ASP A 113 -18.61 23.99 43.51
C ASP A 113 -18.94 25.46 43.17
N GLN A 114 -18.90 25.83 41.89
CA GLN A 114 -19.24 27.16 41.40
C GLN A 114 -20.68 27.25 40.87
N LYS A 115 -21.31 28.41 41.07
CA LYS A 115 -22.66 28.71 40.58
C LYS A 115 -22.70 28.55 39.06
N ALA A 116 -23.85 28.13 38.52
CA ALA A 116 -24.03 27.83 37.09
C ALA A 116 -23.08 26.75 36.55
N LEU A 117 -22.58 25.87 37.43
CA LEU A 117 -21.74 24.72 37.07
C LEU A 117 -20.41 25.11 36.40
N LEU A 118 -19.85 26.28 36.70
CA LEU A 118 -18.58 26.71 36.10
C LEU A 118 -17.40 25.85 36.56
N ARG A 119 -16.44 25.62 35.69
CA ARG A 119 -15.17 24.96 36.03
C ARG A 119 -14.25 25.94 36.77
N MET A 120 -13.29 25.42 37.52
CA MET A 120 -12.16 26.19 38.05
C MET A 120 -10.88 25.57 37.48
N ILE A 121 -9.92 26.39 37.07
CA ILE A 121 -8.62 25.92 36.54
C ILE A 121 -7.52 26.57 37.39
N ASP A 122 -6.63 25.75 37.95
CA ASP A 122 -5.49 26.16 38.78
C ASP A 122 -5.84 27.14 39.92
N GLY A 123 -7.03 27.01 40.51
CA GLY A 123 -7.50 27.88 41.60
C GLY A 123 -7.97 29.27 41.17
N GLY A 124 -7.98 29.58 39.87
CA GLY A 124 -8.46 30.85 39.30
C GLY A 124 -9.74 30.71 38.45
N PRO A 125 -10.30 31.84 37.97
CA PRO A 125 -11.46 31.86 37.08
C PRO A 125 -11.20 31.06 35.81
N VAL A 126 -12.22 30.34 35.31
CA VAL A 126 -12.13 29.51 34.11
C VAL A 126 -11.63 30.26 32.87
N CYS A 127 -11.85 31.57 32.81
CA CYS A 127 -11.44 32.43 31.70
C CYS A 127 -9.91 32.40 31.46
N TYR A 128 -9.11 32.22 32.51
CA TYR A 128 -7.64 32.18 32.39
C TYR A 128 -7.11 30.94 31.67
N ALA A 129 -7.96 29.93 31.46
CA ALA A 129 -7.62 28.76 30.66
C ALA A 129 -7.28 29.12 29.20
N CYS A 130 -7.93 30.17 28.68
CA CYS A 130 -7.78 30.60 27.29
C CYS A 130 -7.24 32.04 27.17
N HIS A 131 -7.47 32.89 28.17
CA HIS A 131 -6.97 34.27 28.19
C HIS A 131 -5.63 34.40 28.94
N ALA A 132 -4.58 33.79 28.38
CA ALA A 132 -3.25 33.76 28.99
C ALA A 132 -2.64 35.17 29.19
N GLU A 133 -2.87 36.09 28.25
CA GLU A 133 -2.39 37.47 28.36
C GLU A 133 -3.04 38.21 29.54
N THR A 134 -4.34 38.00 29.76
CA THR A 134 -5.06 38.53 30.94
C THR A 134 -4.58 37.87 32.23
N LYS A 135 -4.26 36.56 32.21
CA LYS A 135 -3.62 35.87 33.35
C LYS A 135 -2.27 36.50 33.69
N ASN A 136 -1.48 36.88 32.69
CA ASN A 136 -0.19 37.56 32.90
C ASN A 136 -0.37 38.97 33.49
N GLN A 137 -1.42 39.69 33.07
CA GLN A 137 -1.77 41.00 33.65
C GLN A 137 -2.12 40.92 35.14
N ALA A 138 -2.68 39.79 35.61
CA ALA A 138 -2.96 39.57 37.03
C ALA A 138 -1.69 39.45 37.91
N ALA A 139 -0.50 39.39 37.31
CA ALA A 139 0.79 39.45 38.02
C ALA A 139 1.36 40.88 38.16
N LEU A 140 0.77 41.87 37.48
CA LEU A 140 1.26 43.26 37.52
C LEU A 140 0.92 43.93 38.87
N ALA A 141 1.79 44.84 39.31
CA ALA A 141 1.71 45.46 40.63
C ALA A 141 0.53 46.44 40.78
N VAL A 142 0.15 47.14 39.70
CA VAL A 142 -0.96 48.10 39.71
C VAL A 142 -2.15 47.48 38.99
N GLN A 143 -3.20 47.13 39.74
CA GLN A 143 -4.40 46.45 39.23
C GLN A 143 -5.66 47.27 39.53
N HIS A 144 -6.59 47.26 38.57
CA HIS A 144 -7.94 47.77 38.75
C HIS A 144 -8.70 46.92 39.77
N ALA A 145 -9.48 47.54 40.65
CA ALA A 145 -10.01 46.86 41.84
C ALA A 145 -10.96 45.68 41.53
N PRO A 146 -11.99 45.82 40.65
CA PRO A 146 -12.75 44.69 40.11
C PRO A 146 -11.90 43.56 39.49
N PHE A 147 -10.83 43.91 38.78
CA PHE A 147 -9.92 42.93 38.17
C PHE A 147 -9.14 42.14 39.23
N LYS A 148 -8.60 42.83 40.24
CA LYS A 148 -7.93 42.21 41.40
C LYS A 148 -8.83 41.26 42.18
N LYS A 149 -10.13 41.56 42.26
CA LYS A 149 -11.15 40.72 42.89
C LYS A 149 -11.66 39.59 42.00
N GLN A 150 -11.17 39.48 40.76
CA GLN A 150 -11.59 38.49 39.77
C GLN A 150 -13.08 38.59 39.39
N GLU A 151 -13.67 39.79 39.49
CA GLU A 151 -15.07 40.07 39.20
C GLU A 151 -15.27 40.36 37.70
N CYS A 152 -14.74 39.51 36.82
CA CYS A 152 -14.73 39.74 35.36
C CYS A 152 -16.14 40.00 34.79
N ALA A 153 -17.16 39.34 35.37
CA ALA A 153 -18.56 39.43 34.95
C ALA A 153 -19.23 40.79 35.27
N SER A 154 -18.59 41.66 36.06
CA SER A 154 -19.07 43.02 36.31
C SER A 154 -18.92 43.92 35.07
N CYS A 155 -17.88 43.65 34.27
CA CYS A 155 -17.55 44.42 33.06
C CYS A 155 -17.81 43.63 31.77
N HIS A 156 -17.69 42.30 31.80
CA HIS A 156 -17.86 41.44 30.62
C HIS A 156 -19.03 40.47 30.74
N SER A 157 -19.69 40.20 29.61
CA SER A 157 -20.62 39.10 29.45
C SER A 157 -19.90 37.88 28.85
N ALA A 158 -19.90 36.76 29.56
CA ALA A 158 -19.14 35.57 29.16
C ALA A 158 -19.73 34.81 27.94
N HIS A 159 -20.94 35.15 27.49
CA HIS A 159 -21.62 34.46 26.40
C HIS A 159 -21.86 35.35 25.19
N ASN A 160 -22.58 36.46 25.37
CA ASN A 160 -22.80 37.44 24.32
C ASN A 160 -23.11 38.82 24.90
N SER A 161 -22.87 39.86 24.09
CA SER A 161 -23.24 41.23 24.42
C SER A 161 -23.61 42.01 23.16
N PRO A 162 -24.54 42.97 23.24
CA PRO A 162 -24.73 43.95 22.16
C PRO A 162 -23.51 44.87 21.95
N ASN A 163 -22.58 44.96 22.92
CA ASN A 163 -21.40 45.82 22.85
C ASN A 163 -20.15 45.05 22.37
N PRO A 164 -19.21 45.71 21.65
CA PRO A 164 -17.92 45.13 21.28
C PRO A 164 -17.12 44.65 22.50
N LYS A 165 -16.21 43.69 22.28
CA LYS A 165 -15.38 43.07 23.34
C LYS A 165 -16.18 42.46 24.50
N LEU A 166 -17.44 42.10 24.23
CA LEU A 166 -18.36 41.49 25.19
C LEU A 166 -18.63 42.35 26.43
N LEU A 167 -18.53 43.68 26.34
CA LEU A 167 -18.75 44.55 27.49
C LEU A 167 -20.21 44.60 27.92
N THR A 168 -20.51 44.69 29.21
CA THR A 168 -21.90 44.76 29.70
C THR A 168 -22.59 46.08 29.32
N ARG A 169 -21.83 47.13 29.01
CA ARG A 169 -22.26 48.47 28.54
C ARG A 169 -21.23 49.06 27.58
N SER A 170 -21.49 50.22 26.98
CA SER A 170 -20.47 50.95 26.23
C SER A 170 -19.29 51.35 27.13
N SER A 171 -18.08 51.49 26.58
CA SER A 171 -16.87 51.72 27.41
C SER A 171 -16.97 52.97 28.29
N GLY A 172 -17.47 54.08 27.74
CA GLY A 172 -17.63 55.33 28.49
C GLY A 172 -18.66 55.20 29.62
N GLU A 173 -19.83 54.62 29.35
CA GLU A 173 -20.88 54.40 30.36
C GLU A 173 -20.46 53.39 31.42
N LEU A 174 -19.69 52.37 31.04
CA LEU A 174 -19.19 51.35 31.96
C LEU A 174 -18.19 51.97 32.95
N CYS A 175 -17.23 52.74 32.46
CA CYS A 175 -16.29 53.48 33.31
C CYS A 175 -17.03 54.50 34.18
N ALA A 176 -17.95 55.27 33.60
CA ALA A 176 -18.73 56.29 34.29
C ALA A 176 -19.64 55.72 35.40
N SER A 177 -20.04 54.44 35.29
CA SER A 177 -20.84 53.78 36.32
C SER A 177 -20.11 53.59 37.66
N CYS A 178 -18.79 53.73 37.68
CA CYS A 178 -17.95 53.63 38.88
C CYS A 178 -17.01 54.85 39.06
N HIS A 179 -16.68 55.57 37.99
CA HIS A 179 -15.76 56.73 37.98
C HIS A 179 -16.48 57.97 37.45
N SER A 180 -16.82 58.93 38.32
CA SER A 180 -17.54 60.14 37.91
C SER A 180 -16.62 61.14 37.19
N PRO A 181 -16.87 61.49 35.91
CA PRO A 181 -16.10 62.51 35.19
C PRO A 181 -16.29 63.93 35.75
N ALA A 182 -17.35 64.15 36.52
CA ALA A 182 -17.65 65.41 37.21
C ALA A 182 -16.87 65.58 38.53
N ASP A 183 -16.07 64.59 38.93
CA ASP A 183 -15.19 64.72 40.09
C ASP A 183 -14.12 65.80 39.87
N LYS A 184 -14.00 66.72 40.84
CA LYS A 184 -13.10 67.88 40.74
C LYS A 184 -11.63 67.48 40.53
N LYS A 185 -11.18 66.41 41.18
CA LYS A 185 -9.80 65.90 41.07
C LYS A 185 -9.56 65.23 39.72
N HIS A 186 -10.57 64.55 39.17
CA HIS A 186 -10.53 64.00 37.83
C HIS A 186 -10.44 65.12 36.78
N SER A 187 -11.34 66.10 36.86
CA SER A 187 -11.40 67.24 35.92
C SER A 187 -10.12 68.10 35.97
N GLU A 188 -9.57 68.40 37.15
CA GLU A 188 -8.33 69.19 37.25
C GLU A 188 -7.10 68.48 36.67
N THR A 189 -7.07 67.14 36.75
CA THR A 189 -5.98 66.33 36.20
C THR A 189 -6.09 66.20 34.67
N HIS A 190 -7.30 66.02 34.14
CA HIS A 190 -7.52 65.76 32.70
C HIS A 190 -7.74 67.04 31.87
N ALA A 191 -8.21 68.14 32.48
CA ALA A 191 -8.41 69.42 31.80
C ALA A 191 -7.10 70.08 31.34
N LYS A 192 -5.97 69.83 32.03
CA LYS A 192 -4.64 70.33 31.63
C LYS A 192 -4.17 69.81 30.26
N PHE A 193 -4.74 68.70 29.79
CA PHE A 193 -4.33 67.98 28.59
C PHE A 193 -5.42 67.92 27.51
N GLY A 194 -6.56 68.60 27.71
CA GLY A 194 -7.71 68.48 26.80
C GLY A 194 -8.32 67.08 26.76
N ALA A 195 -8.05 66.23 27.76
CA ALA A 195 -8.34 64.80 27.73
C ALA A 195 -9.84 64.43 27.85
N ASN A 196 -10.71 65.43 28.11
CA ASN A 196 -12.15 65.22 28.27
C ASN A 196 -12.88 64.75 26.99
N ASN A 197 -12.21 64.82 25.84
CA ASN A 197 -12.75 64.39 24.53
C ASN A 197 -12.17 63.06 24.03
N PHE A 198 -11.37 62.34 24.84
CA PHE A 198 -10.72 61.07 24.45
C PHE A 198 -11.39 59.88 25.15
N ASN A 199 -11.27 58.67 24.57
CA ASN A 199 -11.78 57.48 25.28
C ASN A 199 -10.82 57.12 26.42
N CYS A 200 -11.37 56.78 27.59
CA CYS A 200 -10.57 56.50 28.79
C CYS A 200 -9.54 55.36 28.54
N THR A 201 -9.90 54.38 27.70
CA THR A 201 -9.04 53.23 27.39
C THR A 201 -7.89 53.54 26.44
N ASP A 202 -7.90 54.71 25.80
CA ASP A 202 -6.81 55.14 24.93
C ASP A 202 -5.56 55.40 25.78
N CYS A 203 -5.74 56.01 26.96
CA CYS A 203 -4.64 56.30 27.89
C CYS A 203 -4.54 55.31 29.05
N HIS A 204 -5.66 54.71 29.50
CA HIS A 204 -5.69 53.83 30.68
C HIS A 204 -5.96 52.36 30.35
N SER A 205 -5.23 51.48 31.02
CA SER A 205 -5.50 50.06 31.07
C SER A 205 -6.68 49.77 32.00
N PRO A 206 -7.76 49.14 31.51
CA PRO A 206 -8.93 48.82 32.33
C PRO A 206 -8.71 47.62 33.27
N HIS A 207 -7.59 46.89 33.15
CA HIS A 207 -7.29 45.70 33.95
C HIS A 207 -6.12 45.92 34.91
N ALA A 208 -4.92 46.09 34.37
CA ALA A 208 -3.69 46.24 35.13
C ALA A 208 -2.61 46.91 34.29
N SER A 209 -1.66 47.58 34.95
CA SER A 209 -0.52 48.23 34.30
C SER A 209 0.74 48.14 35.17
N THR A 210 1.89 48.38 34.54
CA THR A 210 3.16 48.69 35.21
C THR A 210 3.20 50.13 35.72
N GLU A 211 2.43 51.02 35.10
CA GLU A 211 2.44 52.46 35.38
C GLU A 211 1.42 52.86 36.45
N LYS A 212 1.78 53.90 37.23
CA LYS A 212 0.86 54.51 38.20
C LYS A 212 -0.39 55.04 37.50
N HIS A 213 -1.52 55.06 38.22
CA HIS A 213 -2.82 55.47 37.68
C HIS A 213 -3.31 54.63 36.48
N LEU A 214 -2.78 53.41 36.30
CA LEU A 214 -3.17 52.50 35.24
C LEU A 214 -2.93 53.05 33.82
N LEU A 215 -1.93 53.90 33.59
CA LEU A 215 -1.60 54.35 32.24
C LEU A 215 -1.12 53.18 31.36
N ASN A 216 -1.34 53.21 30.05
CA ASN A 216 -0.90 52.16 29.13
C ASN A 216 0.65 52.07 29.11
N GLY A 217 1.18 50.84 29.27
CA GLY A 217 2.51 50.57 29.84
C GLY A 217 3.78 50.91 29.01
N LYS A 218 3.68 51.51 27.82
CA LYS A 218 4.86 51.97 27.05
C LYS A 218 4.58 53.36 26.48
N ALA A 219 4.73 54.36 27.34
CA ALA A 219 4.65 55.76 26.95
C ALA A 219 5.99 56.22 26.35
N HIS A 220 5.91 57.06 25.31
CA HIS A 220 7.08 57.73 24.74
C HIS A 220 7.74 58.59 25.84
N PRO A 221 9.07 58.59 26.01
CA PRO A 221 9.71 59.23 27.16
C PRO A 221 9.30 60.68 27.44
N PRO A 222 9.16 61.59 26.45
CA PRO A 222 8.65 62.94 26.69
C PRO A 222 7.24 62.96 27.31
N VAL A 223 6.36 62.02 26.91
CA VAL A 223 5.01 61.88 27.46
C VAL A 223 5.05 61.27 28.87
N ALA A 224 5.89 60.25 29.08
CA ALA A 224 6.06 59.62 30.39
C ALA A 224 6.62 60.58 31.45
N GLN A 225 7.46 61.53 31.02
CA GLN A 225 8.11 62.54 31.87
C GLN A 225 7.29 63.83 32.01
N GLY A 226 6.21 63.98 31.23
CA GLY A 226 5.36 65.18 31.23
C GLY A 226 5.97 66.38 30.51
N GLU A 227 6.97 66.17 29.66
CA GLU A 227 7.67 67.18 28.86
C GLU A 227 6.96 67.41 27.52
N CYS A 228 5.66 67.65 27.58
CA CYS A 228 4.81 67.80 26.39
C CYS A 228 5.23 68.98 25.52
N GLU A 229 5.78 70.04 26.12
CA GLU A 229 6.23 71.27 25.46
C GLU A 229 7.44 71.07 24.55
N SER A 230 8.17 69.94 24.69
CA SER A 230 9.24 69.56 23.76
C SER A 230 8.73 69.24 22.36
N CYS A 231 7.44 68.90 22.23
CA CYS A 231 6.81 68.46 20.99
C CYS A 231 5.55 69.29 20.65
N HIS A 232 4.87 69.86 21.65
CA HIS A 232 3.59 70.55 21.50
C HIS A 232 3.59 71.96 22.07
N ASN A 233 2.87 72.87 21.42
CA ASN A 233 2.48 74.16 21.97
C ASN A 233 1.16 74.00 22.75
N LEU A 234 1.23 73.96 24.09
CA LEU A 234 0.05 73.76 24.96
C LEU A 234 -0.73 75.07 25.20
N PRO A 235 -2.02 75.18 24.79
CA PRO A 235 -2.83 76.38 25.01
C PRO A 235 -3.42 76.46 26.43
N LYS A 236 -3.85 77.66 26.85
CA LYS A 236 -4.32 77.93 28.23
C LYS A 236 -5.76 77.52 28.54
N SER A 237 -6.62 77.19 27.56
CA SER A 237 -7.89 76.45 27.72
C SER A 237 -8.67 76.41 26.39
N GLY A 238 -9.21 75.25 25.99
CA GLY A 238 -10.26 75.13 24.95
C GLY A 238 -9.84 75.13 23.48
N GLU A 239 -8.56 75.35 23.16
CA GLU A 239 -8.02 75.31 21.78
C GLU A 239 -7.29 73.98 21.48
N ALA A 240 -7.18 73.63 20.19
CA ALA A 240 -6.48 72.41 19.75
C ALA A 240 -4.97 72.53 19.96
N VAL A 241 -4.34 71.46 20.48
CA VAL A 241 -2.90 71.37 20.70
C VAL A 241 -2.16 71.32 19.34
N GLN A 242 -1.13 72.16 19.15
CA GLN A 242 -0.33 72.23 17.91
C GLN A 242 1.08 71.68 18.13
N LEU A 243 1.71 71.13 17.09
CA LEU A 243 3.11 70.68 17.16
C LEU A 243 4.09 71.86 17.01
N VAL A 244 5.28 71.73 17.60
CA VAL A 244 6.37 72.73 17.48
C VAL A 244 7.04 72.73 16.10
N GLU A 245 7.09 71.57 15.45
CA GLU A 245 7.59 71.35 14.09
C GLU A 245 6.77 70.24 13.39
N PRO A 246 6.83 70.12 12.05
CA PRO A 246 6.31 68.96 11.35
C PRO A 246 6.90 67.65 11.89
N VAL A 247 6.06 66.61 11.95
CA VAL A 247 6.38 65.35 12.62
C VAL A 247 7.67 64.72 12.07
N GLU A 248 7.86 64.76 10.77
CA GLU A 248 9.01 64.20 10.05
C GLU A 248 10.35 64.81 10.45
N GLN A 249 10.36 66.10 10.80
CA GLN A 249 11.57 66.82 11.19
C GLN A 249 11.83 66.61 12.68
N LEU A 250 10.77 66.73 13.49
CA LEU A 250 10.81 66.55 14.93
C LEU A 250 11.28 65.14 15.35
N CYS A 251 10.89 64.08 14.62
CA CYS A 251 11.36 62.74 14.93
C CYS A 251 12.88 62.58 14.71
N LEU A 252 13.42 63.17 13.64
CA LEU A 252 14.82 63.00 13.24
C LEU A 252 15.79 63.87 14.06
N THR A 253 15.32 64.90 14.78
CA THR A 253 16.16 65.67 15.71
C THR A 253 16.55 64.91 16.97
N CYS A 254 15.85 63.81 17.29
CA CYS A 254 16.09 63.01 18.48
C CYS A 254 16.44 61.54 18.18
N HIS A 255 16.16 61.04 16.97
CA HIS A 255 16.43 59.66 16.56
C HIS A 255 17.63 59.55 15.58
N ASP A 256 18.81 60.01 16.02
CA ASP A 256 20.06 59.99 15.22
C ASP A 256 20.42 58.64 14.56
N PRO A 257 20.22 57.46 15.20
CA PRO A 257 20.48 56.18 14.54
C PRO A 257 19.62 55.97 13.28
N VAL A 258 18.35 56.39 13.32
CA VAL A 258 17.46 56.29 12.15
C VAL A 258 17.91 57.25 11.06
N SER A 259 18.34 58.47 11.44
CA SER A 259 18.93 59.43 10.50
C SER A 259 20.16 58.87 9.78
N HIS A 260 20.99 58.07 10.46
CA HIS A 260 22.11 57.36 9.85
C HIS A 260 21.63 56.24 8.91
N ASP A 261 20.70 55.39 9.34
CA ASP A 261 20.19 54.25 8.54
C ASP A 261 19.61 54.71 7.20
N LEU A 262 18.96 55.88 7.18
CA LEU A 262 18.41 56.49 5.96
C LEU A 262 19.48 56.96 4.95
N THR A 263 20.76 56.95 5.32
CA THR A 263 21.89 57.21 4.41
C THR A 263 22.42 55.94 3.74
N LEU A 264 22.07 54.75 4.25
CA LEU A 264 22.57 53.46 3.77
C LEU A 264 21.97 53.04 2.42
N LYS A 265 22.55 52.00 1.80
CA LYS A 265 22.24 51.58 0.42
C LYS A 265 20.80 51.07 0.28
N GLY A 266 20.38 50.15 1.13
CA GLY A 266 19.00 49.68 1.20
C GLY A 266 18.20 50.61 2.10
N LYS A 267 17.12 51.22 1.60
CA LYS A 267 16.26 52.13 2.38
C LYS A 267 14.83 51.64 2.34
N HIS A 268 14.18 51.62 3.49
CA HIS A 268 12.78 51.23 3.56
C HIS A 268 11.89 52.41 3.13
N PRO A 269 11.02 52.27 2.11
CA PRO A 269 10.32 53.42 1.52
C PRO A 269 9.51 54.28 2.52
N PRO A 270 8.71 53.71 3.45
CA PRO A 270 8.02 54.51 4.46
C PRO A 270 8.95 55.36 5.34
N ALA A 271 10.14 54.84 5.66
CA ALA A 271 11.14 55.56 6.44
C ALA A 271 11.88 56.62 5.60
N ASN A 272 12.23 56.29 4.36
CA ASN A 272 12.86 57.20 3.40
C ASN A 272 11.96 58.39 3.04
N ASP A 273 10.65 58.14 2.93
CA ASP A 273 9.63 59.14 2.62
C ASP A 273 9.15 59.88 3.88
N LYS A 274 9.79 59.61 5.03
CA LYS A 274 9.56 60.25 6.33
C LYS A 274 8.14 60.07 6.90
N GLN A 275 7.48 58.97 6.57
CA GLN A 275 6.14 58.63 7.06
C GLN A 275 6.19 57.87 8.40
N CYS A 276 6.87 58.44 9.40
CA CYS A 276 7.18 57.76 10.66
C CYS A 276 5.91 57.30 11.42
N THR A 277 4.83 58.07 11.35
CA THR A 277 3.55 57.80 12.04
C THR A 277 2.67 56.76 11.35
N THR A 278 3.05 56.27 10.17
CA THR A 278 2.40 55.11 9.54
C THR A 278 2.72 53.82 10.30
N CYS A 279 3.82 53.79 11.05
CA CYS A 279 4.27 52.63 11.81
C CYS A 279 4.34 52.90 13.32
N HIS A 280 4.64 54.14 13.73
CA HIS A 280 4.85 54.49 15.14
C HIS A 280 3.74 55.38 15.71
N GLN A 281 3.38 55.14 16.97
CA GLN A 281 2.50 55.97 17.78
C GLN A 281 3.34 56.85 18.73
N PRO A 282 3.46 58.15 18.48
CA PRO A 282 4.45 59.01 19.16
C PRO A 282 4.15 59.31 20.64
N HIS A 283 3.03 58.82 21.20
CA HIS A 283 2.66 59.08 22.61
C HIS A 283 2.67 57.83 23.48
N PHE A 284 1.96 56.78 23.07
CA PHE A 284 1.87 55.53 23.82
C PHE A 284 1.55 54.39 22.87
N SER A 285 2.02 53.19 23.18
CA SER A 285 1.59 51.97 22.49
C SER A 285 1.54 50.80 23.47
N GLY A 286 0.80 49.75 23.10
CA GLY A 286 0.92 48.44 23.72
C GLY A 286 2.16 47.64 23.26
N GLN A 287 2.90 48.13 22.25
CA GLN A 287 3.99 47.41 21.57
C GLN A 287 5.36 48.05 21.83
N ASP A 288 6.42 47.25 21.73
CA ASP A 288 7.81 47.74 21.78
C ASP A 288 8.08 48.77 20.67
N HIS A 289 9.02 49.67 20.92
CA HIS A 289 9.40 50.75 19.99
C HIS A 289 8.21 51.61 19.50
N LEU A 290 7.12 51.66 20.30
CA LEU A 290 5.93 52.44 19.99
C LEU A 290 5.24 52.08 18.67
N LEU A 291 5.29 50.82 18.23
CA LEU A 291 4.60 50.42 17.00
C LEU A 291 3.08 50.51 17.14
N LEU A 292 2.36 50.87 16.07
CA LEU A 292 0.89 50.96 16.07
C LEU A 292 0.20 49.59 16.29
N ASP A 293 0.85 48.51 15.88
CA ASP A 293 0.41 47.13 16.08
C ASP A 293 1.65 46.21 16.19
N LYS A 294 1.43 44.93 16.48
CA LYS A 294 2.48 43.90 16.47
C LYS A 294 3.23 43.94 15.14
N GLN A 295 4.55 43.84 15.17
CA GLN A 295 5.44 43.95 14.00
C GLN A 295 4.91 43.16 12.79
N LYS A 296 4.52 41.89 12.99
CA LYS A 296 3.94 41.05 11.93
C LYS A 296 2.73 41.68 11.26
N THR A 297 1.72 42.07 12.05
CA THR A 297 0.47 42.61 11.55
C THR A 297 0.73 43.91 10.81
N LEU A 298 1.57 44.77 11.40
CA LEU A 298 1.92 46.07 10.85
C LEU A 298 2.65 45.94 9.51
N CYS A 299 3.72 45.14 9.43
CA CYS A 299 4.47 44.95 8.18
C CYS A 299 3.61 44.34 7.06
N LEU A 300 2.73 43.39 7.39
CA LEU A 300 1.88 42.72 6.40
C LEU A 300 0.76 43.61 5.84
N THR A 301 0.46 44.77 6.45
CA THR A 301 -0.46 45.75 5.85
C THR A 301 0.05 46.30 4.51
N CYS A 302 1.38 46.37 4.34
CA CYS A 302 2.02 46.81 3.10
C CYS A 302 2.69 45.65 2.33
N HIS A 303 3.01 44.54 3.01
CA HIS A 303 3.63 43.35 2.42
C HIS A 303 2.65 42.17 2.29
N ASP A 304 1.48 42.41 1.70
CA ASP A 304 0.38 41.45 1.52
C ASP A 304 0.81 40.13 0.83
N ASN A 305 1.76 40.19 -0.08
CA ASN A 305 2.30 39.02 -0.78
C ASN A 305 3.05 38.05 0.17
N LEU A 306 3.60 38.55 1.28
CA LEU A 306 4.27 37.73 2.30
C LEU A 306 3.25 37.01 3.20
N GLU A 307 2.04 37.54 3.36
CA GLU A 307 0.98 36.88 4.13
C GLU A 307 0.56 35.55 3.48
N LYS A 308 0.53 35.52 2.14
CA LYS A 308 0.25 34.30 1.36
C LYS A 308 1.33 33.23 1.55
N GLN A 309 2.60 33.65 1.64
CA GLN A 309 3.74 32.77 1.91
C GLN A 309 3.68 32.17 3.32
N GLY A 310 3.19 32.91 4.31
CA GLY A 310 2.99 32.39 5.67
C GLY A 310 1.96 31.25 5.83
N LYS A 311 1.26 30.88 4.74
CA LYS A 311 0.32 29.76 4.70
C LYS A 311 0.93 28.48 4.11
N ASP A 312 2.17 28.53 3.66
CA ASP A 312 2.86 27.34 3.15
C ASP A 312 3.10 26.32 4.28
N PRO A 313 3.17 25.01 3.97
CA PRO A 313 3.38 23.94 4.94
C PRO A 313 4.65 24.06 5.80
N SER A 314 5.74 24.61 5.24
CA SER A 314 6.99 24.83 5.96
C SER A 314 7.26 26.32 6.04
N VAL A 315 7.28 26.86 7.25
CA VAL A 315 7.52 28.29 7.51
C VAL A 315 8.67 28.42 8.49
N HIS A 316 9.59 29.34 8.21
CA HIS A 316 10.71 29.65 9.09
C HIS A 316 10.18 30.21 10.41
N ALA A 317 10.65 29.71 11.55
CA ALA A 317 10.09 30.05 12.87
C ALA A 317 10.08 31.56 13.14
N ALA A 318 11.20 32.25 12.88
CA ALA A 318 11.29 33.71 13.03
C ALA A 318 10.27 34.47 12.17
N PHE A 319 9.95 33.95 10.97
CA PHE A 319 8.94 34.55 10.10
C PHE A 319 7.51 34.22 10.57
N ALA A 320 7.26 32.99 11.04
CA ALA A 320 5.98 32.58 11.60
C ALA A 320 5.62 33.39 12.86
N GLU A 321 6.59 33.63 13.73
CA GLU A 321 6.48 34.49 14.92
C GLU A 321 6.37 35.98 14.57
N GLY A 322 6.82 36.36 13.37
CA GLY A 322 6.73 37.73 12.87
C GLY A 322 7.82 38.65 13.39
N SER A 323 8.96 38.08 13.75
CA SER A 323 10.17 38.76 14.20
C SER A 323 10.98 39.27 12.99
N CYS A 324 10.35 40.05 12.11
CA CYS A 324 10.94 40.48 10.83
C CYS A 324 12.29 41.19 11.02
N SER A 325 12.43 41.97 12.10
CA SER A 325 13.66 42.71 12.41
C SER A 325 14.79 41.84 12.99
N SER A 326 14.62 40.53 13.13
CA SER A 326 15.73 39.63 13.47
C SER A 326 16.70 39.46 12.30
N CYS A 327 16.19 39.56 11.07
CA CYS A 327 16.97 39.38 9.85
C CYS A 327 16.97 40.63 8.96
N HIS A 328 15.97 41.50 9.11
CA HIS A 328 15.87 42.75 8.35
C HIS A 328 16.13 43.99 9.21
N GLU A 329 16.63 45.06 8.59
CA GLU A 329 16.69 46.40 9.17
C GLU A 329 15.55 47.27 8.60
N PRO A 330 14.52 47.60 9.40
CA PRO A 330 13.26 48.18 8.90
C PRO A 330 13.37 49.66 8.49
N HIS A 331 14.50 50.32 8.71
CA HIS A 331 14.73 51.72 8.31
C HIS A 331 15.73 51.82 7.15
N GLY A 332 16.89 51.15 7.28
CA GLY A 332 17.89 51.04 6.21
C GLY A 332 19.00 50.04 6.55
N SER A 333 19.68 49.52 5.53
CA SER A 333 20.78 48.55 5.64
C SER A 333 21.89 48.83 4.61
N SER A 334 23.12 48.36 4.90
CA SER A 334 24.19 48.29 3.91
C SER A 334 23.90 47.33 2.76
N GLU A 335 23.02 46.34 2.98
CA GLU A 335 22.68 45.29 2.02
C GLU A 335 21.37 45.57 1.25
N GLU A 336 21.24 44.96 0.08
CA GLU A 336 20.00 44.97 -0.68
C GLU A 336 18.89 44.18 0.03
N HIS A 337 17.62 44.50 -0.24
CA HIS A 337 16.46 43.91 0.44
C HIS A 337 16.44 44.10 1.98
N LEU A 338 17.20 45.06 2.50
CA LEU A 338 17.19 45.44 3.91
C LEU A 338 17.61 44.30 4.85
N VAL A 339 18.44 43.36 4.43
CA VAL A 339 18.95 42.28 5.31
C VAL A 339 20.12 42.77 6.16
N LYS A 340 20.39 42.14 7.31
CA LYS A 340 21.48 42.56 8.22
C LYS A 340 22.89 42.22 7.72
N SER A 341 23.04 41.16 6.93
CA SER A 341 24.32 40.74 6.36
C SER A 341 24.12 39.91 5.09
N ALA A 342 25.17 39.78 4.28
CA ALA A 342 25.11 39.14 2.97
C ALA A 342 25.31 37.61 3.00
N GLY A 343 24.62 36.89 2.11
CA GLY A 343 24.89 35.50 1.78
C GLY A 343 24.77 34.51 2.95
N ASN A 344 25.66 33.51 2.98
CA ASN A 344 25.64 32.43 3.98
C ASN A 344 25.87 32.94 5.41
N GLU A 345 26.59 34.05 5.59
CA GLU A 345 26.95 34.59 6.91
C GLU A 345 25.71 34.90 7.76
N MET A 346 24.67 35.48 7.14
CA MET A 346 23.40 35.76 7.81
C MET A 346 22.75 34.51 8.41
N CYS A 347 22.72 33.42 7.64
CA CYS A 347 22.12 32.17 8.07
C CYS A 347 22.99 31.47 9.14
N LEU A 348 24.30 31.42 8.94
CA LEU A 348 25.25 30.74 9.82
C LEU A 348 25.50 31.49 11.14
N ALA A 349 25.15 32.77 11.24
CA ALA A 349 25.14 33.49 12.51
C ALA A 349 24.22 32.82 13.55
N CYS A 350 23.09 32.26 13.11
CA CYS A 350 22.14 31.55 13.98
C CYS A 350 22.22 30.02 13.86
N HIS A 351 22.49 29.48 12.66
CA HIS A 351 22.52 28.02 12.42
C HIS A 351 23.89 27.39 12.66
N LYS A 352 24.38 27.44 13.90
CA LYS A 352 25.72 26.95 14.29
C LYS A 352 25.96 25.45 14.04
N GLU A 353 24.92 24.63 14.13
CA GLU A 353 25.04 23.20 13.79
C GLU A 353 25.33 22.97 12.31
N ILE A 354 24.70 23.78 11.43
CA ILE A 354 24.94 23.72 9.99
C ILE A 354 26.35 24.25 9.70
N GLU A 355 26.78 25.34 10.35
CA GLU A 355 28.15 25.87 10.24
C GLU A 355 29.19 24.77 10.50
N ASN A 356 28.99 23.96 11.54
CA ASN A 356 29.88 22.84 11.86
C ASN A 356 29.87 21.76 10.77
N GLN A 357 28.71 21.44 10.18
CA GLN A 357 28.62 20.46 9.09
C GLN A 357 29.34 20.94 7.83
N THR A 358 29.22 22.22 7.49
CA THR A 358 29.92 22.82 6.34
C THR A 358 31.44 22.82 6.48
N ARG A 359 31.96 22.61 7.71
CA ARG A 359 33.39 22.52 8.02
C ARG A 359 33.85 21.09 8.39
N SER A 360 33.01 20.09 8.13
CA SER A 360 33.34 18.69 8.38
C SER A 360 34.42 18.14 7.42
N ALA A 361 34.89 16.91 7.66
CA ALA A 361 35.95 16.30 6.84
C ALA A 361 35.58 16.16 5.35
N PHE A 362 34.29 15.98 5.05
CA PHE A 362 33.75 15.97 3.69
C PHE A 362 32.65 17.05 3.60
N PRO A 363 33.01 18.32 3.37
CA PRO A 363 32.03 19.38 3.18
C PRO A 363 31.34 19.21 1.82
N HIS A 364 30.08 19.62 1.72
CA HIS A 364 29.37 19.57 0.43
C HIS A 364 29.73 20.78 -0.42
N ALA A 365 30.41 20.55 -1.55
CA ALA A 365 30.92 21.60 -2.43
C ALA A 365 29.85 22.60 -2.93
N ALA A 366 28.58 22.17 -3.02
CA ALA A 366 27.48 23.04 -3.44
C ALA A 366 27.27 24.25 -2.50
N ILE A 367 27.68 24.16 -1.24
CA ILE A 367 27.51 25.26 -0.27
C ILE A 367 28.41 26.46 -0.59
N GLU A 368 29.62 26.19 -1.06
CA GLU A 368 30.57 27.24 -1.48
C GLU A 368 30.20 27.82 -2.85
N GLN A 369 29.56 27.02 -3.72
CA GLN A 369 29.30 27.39 -5.12
C GLN A 369 27.92 28.04 -5.34
N ALA A 370 26.88 27.65 -4.60
CA ALA A 370 25.49 28.01 -4.90
C ALA A 370 24.78 28.85 -3.81
N ASN A 371 25.45 29.14 -2.68
CA ASN A 371 24.86 29.78 -1.48
C ASN A 371 23.70 28.93 -0.88
N CYS A 372 23.36 29.12 0.39
CA CYS A 372 22.23 28.44 1.05
C CYS A 372 20.90 28.59 0.28
N LEU A 373 20.72 29.73 -0.40
CA LEU A 373 19.50 30.05 -1.15
C LEU A 373 19.33 29.26 -2.46
N GLY A 374 20.38 28.60 -2.96
CA GLY A 374 20.25 27.68 -4.09
C GLY A 374 19.40 26.45 -3.77
N CYS A 375 19.34 26.07 -2.49
CA CYS A 375 18.59 24.92 -2.02
C CYS A 375 17.45 25.28 -1.06
N HIS A 376 17.49 26.44 -0.40
CA HIS A 376 16.51 26.85 0.62
C HIS A 376 15.79 28.15 0.29
N LYS A 377 14.56 28.28 0.78
CA LYS A 377 13.76 29.52 0.80
C LYS A 377 13.76 30.12 2.21
N PRO A 378 14.09 31.41 2.39
CA PRO A 378 14.37 31.96 3.72
C PRO A 378 13.12 32.19 4.60
N HIS A 379 11.93 32.38 4.01
CA HIS A 379 10.70 32.63 4.76
C HIS A 379 9.80 31.40 4.86
N SER A 380 9.50 30.77 3.73
CA SER A 380 8.59 29.64 3.66
C SER A 380 8.81 28.82 2.39
N SER A 381 8.38 27.56 2.44
CA SER A 381 8.31 26.68 1.29
C SER A 381 7.17 25.68 1.41
N LYS A 382 6.76 25.18 0.24
CA LYS A 382 5.86 24.03 0.11
C LYS A 382 6.53 22.72 0.51
N GLU A 383 7.86 22.69 0.54
CA GLU A 383 8.66 21.51 0.85
C GLU A 383 9.22 21.58 2.28
N PRO A 384 9.42 20.43 2.96
CA PRO A 384 9.95 20.40 4.32
C PRO A 384 11.33 21.05 4.43
N VAL A 385 11.66 21.56 5.62
CA VAL A 385 12.96 22.18 5.92
C VAL A 385 13.30 23.32 4.95
N LEU A 386 12.25 24.02 4.50
CA LEU A 386 12.35 25.18 3.62
C LEU A 386 13.08 24.93 2.29
N LEU A 387 13.04 23.71 1.74
CA LEU A 387 13.70 23.43 0.46
C LEU A 387 13.06 24.20 -0.70
N ALA A 388 13.86 24.66 -1.66
CA ALA A 388 13.39 25.47 -2.79
C ALA A 388 12.45 24.70 -3.73
N ASP A 389 12.70 23.40 -3.87
CA ASP A 389 11.94 22.40 -4.63
C ASP A 389 12.08 21.02 -3.93
N LYS A 390 11.50 19.96 -4.49
CA LYS A 390 11.61 18.59 -3.98
C LYS A 390 13.07 18.17 -3.90
N GLU A 391 13.45 17.54 -2.79
CA GLU A 391 14.82 17.12 -2.50
C GLU A 391 15.49 16.35 -3.65
N LYS A 392 14.81 15.36 -4.22
CA LYS A 392 15.30 14.61 -5.39
C LYS A 392 15.56 15.49 -6.62
N ALA A 393 14.69 16.47 -6.90
CA ALA A 393 14.85 17.35 -8.05
C ALA A 393 16.07 18.26 -7.87
N ILE A 394 16.26 18.81 -6.66
CA ILE A 394 17.45 19.61 -6.32
C ILE A 394 18.72 18.77 -6.48
N CYS A 395 18.76 17.57 -5.86
CA CYS A 395 19.95 16.74 -5.89
C CYS A 395 20.30 16.24 -7.29
N LEU A 396 19.31 15.76 -8.07
CA LEU A 396 19.56 15.27 -9.43
C LEU A 396 19.89 16.39 -10.42
N GLY A 397 19.55 17.65 -10.11
CA GLY A 397 19.99 18.81 -10.88
C GLY A 397 21.50 19.00 -10.90
N CYS A 398 22.22 18.47 -9.90
CA CYS A 398 23.68 18.50 -9.82
C CYS A 398 24.34 17.12 -9.90
N HIS A 399 23.62 16.03 -9.55
CA HIS A 399 24.12 14.64 -9.56
C HIS A 399 23.53 13.85 -10.74
N GLU A 400 23.92 14.21 -11.97
CA GLU A 400 23.39 13.61 -13.21
C GLU A 400 23.64 12.09 -13.31
N ASP A 401 24.75 11.60 -12.76
CA ASP A 401 25.11 10.19 -12.70
C ASP A 401 24.09 9.33 -11.94
N MET A 402 23.40 9.93 -10.96
CA MET A 402 22.32 9.30 -10.22
C MET A 402 21.01 9.22 -11.02
N GLY A 403 20.87 10.00 -12.10
CA GLY A 403 19.72 9.97 -13.00
C GLY A 403 19.57 8.63 -13.75
N GLU A 404 20.67 7.94 -14.04
CA GLU A 404 20.63 6.60 -14.65
C GLU A 404 20.14 5.53 -13.66
N LEU A 405 20.40 5.70 -12.36
CA LEU A 405 19.87 4.81 -11.31
C LEU A 405 18.35 4.98 -11.15
N ASP A 406 17.81 6.16 -11.48
CA ASP A 406 16.36 6.39 -11.46
C ASP A 406 15.59 5.63 -12.56
N LYS A 407 16.29 5.03 -13.52
CA LYS A 407 15.67 4.22 -14.59
C LYS A 407 15.61 2.73 -14.26
N LYS A 408 16.27 2.29 -13.18
CA LYS A 408 16.38 0.88 -12.78
C LYS A 408 15.06 0.33 -12.25
N GLU A 409 14.81 -0.96 -12.49
CA GLU A 409 13.51 -1.60 -12.19
C GLU A 409 13.20 -1.68 -10.69
N VAL A 410 14.20 -1.98 -9.86
CA VAL A 410 14.06 -2.08 -8.40
C VAL A 410 14.76 -0.90 -7.74
N GLN A 411 13.98 0.03 -7.19
CA GLN A 411 14.51 1.18 -6.47
C GLN A 411 14.33 1.03 -4.96
N HIS A 412 15.34 1.45 -4.21
CA HIS A 412 15.28 1.53 -2.76
C HIS A 412 14.28 2.62 -2.34
N PRO A 413 13.34 2.36 -1.39
CA PRO A 413 12.25 3.29 -1.12
C PRO A 413 12.68 4.72 -0.73
N PRO A 414 13.72 4.94 0.11
CA PRO A 414 14.25 6.28 0.34
C PRO A 414 14.70 7.00 -0.94
N PHE A 415 15.29 6.28 -1.90
CA PHE A 415 15.74 6.85 -3.17
C PHE A 415 14.55 7.14 -4.12
N SER A 416 13.59 6.21 -4.24
CA SER A 416 12.42 6.41 -5.10
C SER A 416 11.50 7.53 -4.60
N GLN A 417 11.39 7.69 -3.28
CA GLN A 417 10.64 8.77 -2.63
C GLN A 417 11.40 10.10 -2.64
N GLY A 418 12.68 10.08 -3.00
CA GLY A 418 13.49 11.29 -3.04
C GLY A 418 13.95 11.80 -1.68
N ALA A 419 13.94 10.95 -0.65
CA ALA A 419 14.38 11.25 0.71
C ALA A 419 15.90 11.04 0.84
N CYS A 420 16.68 11.72 -0.01
CA CYS A 420 18.14 11.58 -0.09
C CYS A 420 18.81 11.86 1.28
N GLY A 421 18.27 12.85 1.98
CA GLY A 421 18.68 13.27 3.30
C GLY A 421 18.58 12.13 4.30
N ALA A 422 17.65 11.18 4.20
CA ALA A 422 17.54 10.08 5.16
C ALA A 422 18.88 9.35 5.40
N CYS A 423 19.70 9.23 4.35
CA CYS A 423 21.02 8.59 4.42
C CYS A 423 22.18 9.58 4.24
N HIS A 424 21.98 10.71 3.57
CA HIS A 424 23.02 11.71 3.32
C HIS A 424 22.88 12.97 4.17
N ALA A 425 24.00 13.59 4.52
CA ALA A 425 24.09 14.89 5.17
C ALA A 425 24.42 15.94 4.09
N PRO A 426 23.40 16.60 3.49
CA PRO A 426 23.58 17.46 2.33
C PRO A 426 24.36 18.76 2.63
N HIS A 427 24.63 19.07 3.89
CA HIS A 427 25.47 20.22 4.28
C HIS A 427 26.93 19.85 4.54
N GLY A 428 27.27 18.56 4.55
CA GLY A 428 28.60 18.06 4.88
C GLY A 428 28.56 16.93 5.91
N SER A 429 29.54 16.02 5.86
CA SER A 429 29.66 14.91 6.80
C SER A 429 31.11 14.59 7.17
N PRO A 430 31.39 14.06 8.37
CA PRO A 430 32.66 13.39 8.65
C PRO A 430 32.85 12.06 7.88
N PHE A 431 31.81 11.53 7.23
CA PHE A 431 31.86 10.27 6.48
C PHE A 431 31.88 10.53 4.96
N ALA A 432 32.63 9.70 4.24
CA ALA A 432 32.75 9.78 2.78
C ALA A 432 31.39 9.72 2.07
N LYS A 433 31.30 10.34 0.89
CA LYS A 433 30.06 10.47 0.10
C LYS A 433 28.89 11.10 0.89
N LEU A 434 29.23 11.95 1.87
CA LEU A 434 28.26 12.68 2.68
C LEU A 434 27.30 11.76 3.45
N ALA A 435 27.67 10.54 3.82
CA ALA A 435 26.77 9.66 4.57
C ALA A 435 26.52 10.19 5.99
N ARG A 436 25.33 9.99 6.58
CA ARG A 436 25.03 10.44 7.95
C ARG A 436 25.75 9.65 9.06
N GLY A 437 26.42 8.55 8.71
CA GLY A 437 27.03 7.64 9.65
C GLY A 437 27.85 6.56 8.96
N GLU A 438 28.47 5.69 9.77
CA GLU A 438 29.03 4.42 9.29
C GLU A 438 27.94 3.57 8.63
N GLN A 439 28.31 2.80 7.60
CA GLN A 439 27.38 2.06 6.75
C GLN A 439 26.39 1.19 7.56
N LEU A 440 26.87 0.41 8.53
CA LEU A 440 26.01 -0.42 9.36
C LEU A 440 24.99 0.43 10.15
N LYS A 441 25.41 1.53 10.76
CA LYS A 441 24.54 2.39 11.58
C LYS A 441 23.45 3.07 10.73
N VAL A 442 23.81 3.55 9.55
CA VAL A 442 22.86 4.18 8.62
C VAL A 442 21.81 3.16 8.19
N CYS A 443 22.23 2.00 7.69
CA CYS A 443 21.30 0.95 7.26
C CYS A 443 20.46 0.40 8.43
N ALA A 444 21.06 0.19 9.59
CA ALA A 444 20.40 -0.33 10.80
C ALA A 444 19.23 0.53 11.27
N SER A 445 19.29 1.84 11.08
CA SER A 445 18.23 2.77 11.49
C SER A 445 16.87 2.46 10.84
N CYS A 446 16.89 1.91 9.62
CA CYS A 446 15.69 1.48 8.89
C CYS A 446 15.57 -0.05 8.75
N HIS A 447 16.68 -0.78 8.93
CA HIS A 447 16.73 -2.23 8.84
C HIS A 447 17.13 -2.88 10.19
N PRO A 448 16.31 -2.75 11.25
CA PRO A 448 16.65 -3.31 12.56
C PRO A 448 16.75 -4.85 12.55
N ALA A 449 16.08 -5.51 11.62
CA ALA A 449 16.21 -6.96 11.40
C ALA A 449 17.64 -7.36 10.97
N VAL A 450 18.36 -6.48 10.27
CA VAL A 450 19.75 -6.70 9.84
C VAL A 450 20.67 -6.67 11.06
N VAL A 451 20.45 -5.75 12.01
CA VAL A 451 21.18 -5.72 13.29
C VAL A 451 20.91 -6.98 14.12
N LYS A 452 19.66 -7.47 14.15
CA LYS A 452 19.36 -8.71 14.84
C LYS A 452 20.13 -9.89 14.23
N LYS A 453 20.22 -9.96 12.89
CA LYS A 453 21.02 -10.96 12.20
C LYS A 453 22.52 -10.82 12.47
N SER A 454 23.03 -9.61 12.74
CA SER A 454 24.43 -9.37 13.12
C SER A 454 24.84 -9.97 14.47
N GLN A 455 23.87 -10.47 15.23
CA GLN A 455 24.09 -11.13 16.52
C GLN A 455 24.01 -12.66 16.40
N GLU A 456 23.76 -13.19 15.20
CA GLU A 456 23.69 -14.64 14.98
C GLU A 456 25.08 -15.27 14.97
N LYS A 457 25.13 -16.56 15.32
CA LYS A 457 26.37 -17.28 15.60
C LYS A 457 27.27 -17.39 14.36
N GLU A 458 26.70 -17.72 13.21
CA GLU A 458 27.43 -17.87 11.96
C GLU A 458 27.16 -16.65 11.07
N LEU A 459 28.06 -15.66 11.09
CA LEU A 459 27.96 -14.50 10.19
C LEU A 459 28.78 -14.72 8.91
N HIS A 460 28.23 -14.26 7.79
CA HIS A 460 28.95 -14.26 6.52
C HIS A 460 30.02 -13.16 6.51
N ALA A 461 31.18 -13.38 5.86
CA ALA A 461 32.33 -12.47 5.97
C ALA A 461 32.05 -11.02 5.54
N PRO A 462 31.42 -10.73 4.37
CA PRO A 462 31.05 -9.36 3.99
C PRO A 462 30.16 -8.66 5.01
N PHE A 463 29.37 -9.44 5.75
CA PHE A 463 28.49 -8.94 6.79
C PHE A 463 29.26 -8.59 8.08
N LYS A 464 30.22 -9.44 8.49
CA LYS A 464 31.14 -9.17 9.62
C LYS A 464 31.95 -7.90 9.39
N GLU A 465 32.30 -7.63 8.14
CA GLU A 465 33.11 -6.49 7.71
C GLU A 465 32.29 -5.21 7.47
N ASN A 466 30.97 -5.22 7.74
CA ASN A 466 30.04 -4.12 7.46
C ASN A 466 29.97 -3.70 5.98
N ASN A 467 30.38 -4.56 5.06
CA ASN A 467 30.45 -4.28 3.63
C ASN A 467 29.17 -4.73 2.91
N CYS A 468 28.04 -4.09 3.23
CA CYS A 468 26.74 -4.43 2.63
C CYS A 468 26.72 -4.16 1.11
N GLN A 469 27.54 -3.21 0.64
CA GLN A 469 27.62 -2.79 -0.76
C GLN A 469 28.37 -3.79 -1.65
N ALA A 470 29.04 -4.79 -1.07
CA ALA A 470 29.62 -5.90 -1.83
C ALA A 470 28.56 -6.69 -2.61
N CYS A 471 27.35 -6.78 -2.07
CA CYS A 471 26.25 -7.52 -2.68
C CYS A 471 25.05 -6.64 -3.02
N HIS A 472 24.84 -5.51 -2.33
CA HIS A 472 23.65 -4.67 -2.52
C HIS A 472 23.97 -3.29 -3.10
N ASN A 473 23.08 -2.78 -3.97
CA ASN A 473 23.07 -1.39 -4.36
C ASN A 473 22.02 -0.61 -3.53
N PRO A 474 22.43 0.31 -2.65
CA PRO A 474 21.53 0.99 -1.72
C PRO A 474 20.58 2.02 -2.38
N HIS A 475 20.76 2.31 -3.67
CA HIS A 475 19.91 3.24 -4.41
C HIS A 475 18.91 2.50 -5.30
N ALA A 476 19.41 1.72 -6.24
CA ALA A 476 18.59 0.97 -7.19
C ALA A 476 19.40 -0.14 -7.89
N ALA A 477 18.73 -1.20 -8.33
CA ALA A 477 19.29 -2.27 -9.13
C ALA A 477 18.26 -2.86 -10.09
N ASP A 478 18.72 -3.63 -11.07
CA ASP A 478 17.82 -4.42 -11.93
C ASP A 478 17.40 -5.74 -11.25
N SER A 479 18.26 -6.27 -10.38
CA SER A 479 18.02 -7.52 -9.67
C SER A 479 17.18 -7.31 -8.40
N LYS A 480 16.37 -8.32 -8.06
CA LYS A 480 15.53 -8.33 -6.85
C LYS A 480 16.35 -8.13 -5.58
N ASN A 481 15.71 -7.60 -4.54
CA ASN A 481 16.35 -7.30 -3.25
C ASN A 481 17.55 -6.35 -3.36
N LEU A 482 17.58 -5.52 -4.41
CA LEU A 482 18.66 -4.56 -4.67
C LEU A 482 20.03 -5.22 -4.77
N LEU A 483 20.12 -6.46 -5.27
CA LEU A 483 21.40 -7.09 -5.49
C LEU A 483 22.16 -6.37 -6.62
N ALA A 484 23.47 -6.19 -6.44
CA ALA A 484 24.34 -5.55 -7.43
C ALA A 484 24.47 -6.35 -8.74
N ALA A 485 24.10 -7.64 -8.71
CA ALA A 485 24.00 -8.53 -9.86
C ALA A 485 22.97 -9.65 -9.56
N GLU A 486 22.64 -10.46 -10.57
CA GLU A 486 21.85 -11.68 -10.40
C GLU A 486 22.46 -12.59 -9.31
N GLU A 487 21.61 -13.24 -8.51
CA GLU A 487 22.00 -13.89 -7.25
C GLU A 487 23.18 -14.88 -7.40
N LYS A 488 23.13 -15.76 -8.41
CA LYS A 488 24.24 -16.67 -8.71
C LYS A 488 25.54 -15.92 -9.01
N THR A 489 25.47 -14.88 -9.84
CA THR A 489 26.64 -14.07 -10.23
C THR A 489 27.21 -13.29 -9.06
N ALA A 490 26.34 -12.70 -8.22
CA ALA A 490 26.75 -12.01 -7.00
C ALA A 490 27.52 -12.94 -6.06
N CYS A 491 27.02 -14.16 -5.82
CA CYS A 491 27.71 -15.14 -4.98
C CYS A 491 29.01 -15.66 -5.60
N LEU A 492 29.01 -16.02 -6.89
CA LEU A 492 30.18 -16.58 -7.57
C LEU A 492 31.29 -15.57 -7.83
N THR A 493 31.05 -14.28 -7.62
CA THR A 493 32.12 -13.27 -7.62
C THR A 493 33.18 -13.62 -6.58
N CYS A 494 32.78 -14.15 -5.41
CA CYS A 494 33.66 -14.60 -4.35
C CYS A 494 33.77 -16.14 -4.25
N HIS A 495 32.68 -16.89 -4.49
CA HIS A 495 32.64 -18.36 -4.32
C HIS A 495 32.94 -19.15 -5.61
N LYS A 496 33.99 -18.75 -6.33
CA LYS A 496 34.37 -19.37 -7.62
C LYS A 496 34.65 -20.86 -7.50
N ASP A 497 35.14 -21.31 -6.36
CA ASP A 497 35.46 -22.71 -6.03
C ASP A 497 34.22 -23.63 -6.00
N LYS A 498 33.01 -23.07 -5.93
CA LYS A 498 31.75 -23.84 -5.92
C LYS A 498 31.15 -24.03 -7.31
N SER A 499 31.71 -23.40 -8.35
CA SER A 499 31.14 -23.37 -9.71
C SER A 499 30.80 -24.77 -10.27
N SER A 500 31.67 -25.77 -10.05
CA SER A 500 31.48 -27.14 -10.54
C SER A 500 30.28 -27.88 -9.94
N GLN A 501 29.80 -27.47 -8.77
CA GLN A 501 28.60 -28.04 -8.14
C GLN A 501 27.31 -27.61 -8.84
N PHE A 502 27.37 -26.54 -9.65
CA PHE A 502 26.25 -25.99 -10.40
C PHE A 502 26.19 -26.46 -11.85
N GLU A 503 27.13 -27.33 -12.25
CA GLU A 503 27.23 -27.91 -13.60
C GLU A 503 26.79 -29.38 -13.64
N GLN A 504 26.23 -29.88 -12.52
CA GLN A 504 25.78 -31.26 -12.41
C GLN A 504 24.56 -31.55 -13.30
N LYS A 505 24.45 -32.79 -13.78
CA LYS A 505 23.37 -33.20 -14.71
C LYS A 505 21.98 -33.15 -14.08
N PHE A 506 21.86 -33.43 -12.78
CA PHE A 506 20.60 -33.46 -12.06
C PHE A 506 20.63 -32.48 -10.87
N LEU A 507 20.39 -31.19 -11.16
CA LEU A 507 20.31 -30.13 -10.16
C LEU A 507 18.96 -30.11 -9.44
N HIS A 508 18.97 -29.75 -8.16
CA HIS A 508 17.73 -29.41 -7.46
C HIS A 508 17.14 -28.12 -8.02
N THR A 509 15.80 -28.03 -8.07
CA THR A 509 15.06 -26.91 -8.68
C THR A 509 15.51 -25.52 -8.19
N PRO A 510 15.71 -25.26 -6.89
CA PRO A 510 16.19 -23.96 -6.42
C PRO A 510 17.56 -23.60 -7.00
N VAL A 511 18.45 -24.59 -7.10
CA VAL A 511 19.80 -24.42 -7.65
C VAL A 511 19.76 -24.16 -9.16
N ALA A 512 18.94 -24.93 -9.89
CA ALA A 512 18.76 -24.74 -11.34
C ALA A 512 18.16 -23.36 -11.70
N LYS A 513 17.44 -22.73 -10.77
CA LYS A 513 16.81 -21.41 -10.92
C LYS A 513 17.62 -20.25 -10.33
N ASN A 514 18.83 -20.49 -9.82
CA ASN A 514 19.66 -19.49 -9.14
C ASN A 514 19.09 -18.94 -7.82
N GLU A 515 18.24 -19.70 -7.12
CA GLU A 515 17.56 -19.31 -5.88
C GLU A 515 18.35 -19.80 -4.64
N CYS A 516 19.62 -19.40 -4.53
CA CYS A 516 20.56 -19.88 -3.49
C CYS A 516 20.06 -19.57 -2.06
N SER A 517 19.52 -18.38 -1.88
CA SER A 517 18.92 -17.88 -0.64
C SER A 517 17.62 -18.58 -0.28
N GLY A 518 17.12 -19.50 -1.11
CA GLY A 518 16.06 -20.44 -0.72
C GLY A 518 16.50 -21.37 0.41
N CYS A 519 17.76 -21.78 0.40
CA CYS A 519 18.34 -22.72 1.35
C CYS A 519 19.38 -22.07 2.29
N HIS A 520 20.09 -21.06 1.80
CA HIS A 520 21.12 -20.34 2.54
C HIS A 520 20.63 -19.01 3.13
N GLU A 521 21.27 -18.57 4.21
CA GLU A 521 21.13 -17.25 4.85
C GLU A 521 22.39 -16.41 4.60
N PRO A 522 22.44 -15.63 3.51
CA PRO A 522 23.68 -14.99 3.03
C PRO A 522 24.22 -13.88 3.93
N HIS A 523 23.48 -13.47 4.96
CA HIS A 523 23.93 -12.47 5.95
C HIS A 523 24.54 -13.14 7.18
N GLY A 524 23.84 -14.13 7.71
CA GLY A 524 24.18 -14.81 8.95
C GLY A 524 23.01 -15.67 9.42
N GLY A 525 23.35 -16.78 10.07
CA GLY A 525 22.44 -17.85 10.44
C GLY A 525 22.79 -18.49 11.78
N GLY A 526 21.83 -19.23 12.36
CA GLY A 526 22.06 -20.09 13.52
C GLY A 526 22.72 -21.44 13.19
N PHE A 527 22.97 -21.75 11.92
CA PHE A 527 23.38 -23.08 11.46
C PHE A 527 24.65 -23.02 10.59
N ASP A 528 25.46 -24.07 10.68
CA ASP A 528 26.68 -24.23 9.90
C ASP A 528 26.43 -24.07 8.40
N LYS A 529 27.43 -23.57 7.67
CA LYS A 529 27.37 -23.25 6.22
C LYS A 529 26.22 -22.29 5.85
N LEU A 530 25.78 -21.47 6.81
CA LEU A 530 24.74 -20.47 6.64
C LEU A 530 23.42 -21.09 6.15
N LEU A 531 23.03 -22.25 6.65
CA LEU A 531 21.75 -22.86 6.27
C LEU A 531 20.58 -22.20 7.03
N LYS A 532 19.38 -22.21 6.44
CA LYS A 532 18.15 -21.71 7.10
C LYS A 532 17.66 -22.58 8.25
N SER A 533 18.05 -23.84 8.27
CA SER A 533 17.74 -24.82 9.31
C SER A 533 18.88 -25.83 9.40
N LYS A 534 18.81 -26.75 10.36
CA LYS A 534 19.69 -27.92 10.36
C LYS A 534 19.59 -28.66 9.02
N SER A 535 20.72 -29.19 8.56
CA SER A 535 20.82 -29.84 7.24
C SER A 535 19.78 -30.95 7.06
N GLU A 536 19.56 -31.75 8.10
CA GLU A 536 18.62 -32.86 8.11
C GLU A 536 17.13 -32.43 8.04
N ASP A 537 16.81 -31.22 8.49
CA ASP A 537 15.43 -30.71 8.49
C ASP A 537 15.15 -29.81 7.27
N LEU A 538 16.22 -29.26 6.66
CA LEU A 538 16.12 -28.32 5.54
C LEU A 538 15.41 -28.94 4.33
N CYS A 539 15.73 -30.20 4.03
CA CYS A 539 15.12 -30.93 2.90
C CYS A 539 13.58 -30.97 3.02
N TYR A 540 13.06 -31.17 4.23
CA TYR A 540 11.62 -31.31 4.48
C TYR A 540 10.84 -29.99 4.46
N THR A 541 11.53 -28.84 4.38
CA THR A 541 10.85 -27.56 4.12
C THR A 541 10.15 -27.57 2.76
N CYS A 542 10.71 -28.29 1.79
CA CYS A 542 10.14 -28.52 0.46
C CYS A 542 9.57 -29.94 0.30
N HIS A 543 10.25 -30.96 0.81
CA HIS A 543 9.86 -32.38 0.66
C HIS A 543 8.88 -32.85 1.74
N LYS A 544 7.78 -32.10 1.93
CA LYS A 544 6.78 -32.39 2.98
C LYS A 544 5.97 -33.66 2.73
N VAL A 545 5.80 -34.04 1.47
CA VAL A 545 5.08 -35.27 1.10
C VAL A 545 5.93 -36.46 1.50
N GLU A 546 7.20 -36.44 1.10
CA GLU A 546 8.20 -37.45 1.44
C GLU A 546 8.39 -37.56 2.94
N GLN A 547 8.47 -36.43 3.67
CA GLN A 547 8.54 -36.43 5.14
C GLN A 547 7.43 -37.27 5.78
N LYS A 548 6.19 -37.15 5.29
CA LYS A 548 5.05 -37.92 5.80
C LYS A 548 5.13 -39.38 5.38
N SER A 549 5.53 -39.64 4.14
CA SER A 549 5.67 -41.00 3.61
C SER A 549 6.77 -41.78 4.33
N PHE A 550 7.87 -41.12 4.70
CA PHE A 550 9.00 -41.75 5.41
C PHE A 550 8.71 -42.00 6.89
N ALA A 551 7.61 -41.50 7.43
CA ALA A 551 7.18 -41.76 8.80
C ALA A 551 6.28 -43.00 8.94
N GLN A 552 6.05 -43.74 7.85
CA GLN A 552 5.07 -44.84 7.79
C GLN A 552 5.72 -46.17 7.36
N GLY A 553 5.29 -47.27 7.98
CA GLY A 553 5.77 -48.62 7.65
C GLY A 553 7.17 -48.93 8.18
N THR A 554 7.90 -49.77 7.45
CA THR A 554 9.32 -50.07 7.68
C THR A 554 10.14 -48.94 7.08
N VAL A 555 10.88 -48.21 7.91
CA VAL A 555 11.75 -47.10 7.49
C VAL A 555 13.19 -47.57 7.44
N HIS A 556 13.93 -47.19 6.40
CA HIS A 556 15.34 -47.53 6.26
C HIS A 556 16.17 -46.72 7.27
N ALA A 557 17.14 -47.36 7.94
CA ALA A 557 17.88 -46.75 9.05
C ALA A 557 18.53 -45.39 8.71
N PRO A 558 19.21 -45.20 7.56
CA PRO A 558 19.75 -43.89 7.19
C PRO A 558 18.69 -42.79 7.10
N VAL A 559 17.45 -43.12 6.71
CA VAL A 559 16.34 -42.16 6.65
C VAL A 559 15.76 -41.89 8.03
N ALA A 560 15.60 -42.92 8.86
CA ALA A 560 15.15 -42.78 10.24
C ALA A 560 16.13 -41.93 11.08
N GLU A 561 17.42 -42.05 10.79
CA GLU A 561 18.51 -41.26 11.40
C GLU A 561 18.76 -39.91 10.71
N LYS A 562 17.96 -39.58 9.68
CA LYS A 562 18.02 -38.35 8.87
C LYS A 562 19.37 -38.08 8.17
N GLN A 563 20.09 -39.13 7.78
CA GLN A 563 21.36 -39.08 7.04
C GLN A 563 21.15 -38.96 5.53
N CYS A 564 20.33 -38.00 5.08
CA CYS A 564 19.97 -37.87 3.66
C CYS A 564 21.20 -37.70 2.75
N LEU A 565 22.24 -37.02 3.25
CA LEU A 565 23.47 -36.73 2.50
C LEU A 565 24.41 -37.93 2.34
N ALA A 566 24.13 -39.07 2.98
CA ALA A 566 24.86 -40.31 2.71
C ALA A 566 24.62 -40.80 1.27
N CYS A 567 23.42 -40.51 0.73
CA CYS A 567 22.99 -40.96 -0.59
C CYS A 567 22.76 -39.82 -1.59
N HIS A 568 22.36 -38.63 -1.11
CA HIS A 568 21.97 -37.51 -1.96
C HIS A 568 22.94 -36.33 -1.89
N SER A 569 23.17 -35.67 -3.02
CA SER A 569 23.85 -34.38 -3.12
C SER A 569 22.86 -33.22 -2.93
N PRO A 570 23.13 -32.25 -2.03
CA PRO A 570 22.19 -31.17 -1.72
C PRO A 570 22.03 -30.15 -2.84
N HIS A 571 23.03 -29.99 -3.73
CA HIS A 571 22.95 -29.08 -4.88
C HIS A 571 22.51 -29.77 -6.18
N GLY A 572 22.66 -31.09 -6.23
CA GLY A 572 22.49 -31.90 -7.43
C GLY A 572 23.66 -32.82 -7.66
N GLY A 573 23.41 -33.94 -8.33
CA GLY A 573 24.39 -35.01 -8.52
C GLY A 573 24.52 -35.42 -10.00
N PRO A 574 25.55 -36.23 -10.31
CA PRO A 574 25.74 -36.77 -11.66
C PRO A 574 24.71 -37.86 -12.01
N PHE A 575 24.04 -38.45 -11.01
CA PHE A 575 23.09 -39.54 -11.18
C PHE A 575 21.63 -39.12 -10.93
N LYS A 576 20.66 -39.86 -11.52
CA LYS A 576 19.21 -39.57 -11.41
C LYS A 576 18.82 -39.48 -9.92
N ASN A 577 17.92 -38.55 -9.59
CA ASN A 577 17.50 -38.22 -8.22
C ASN A 577 18.61 -37.62 -7.33
N GLY A 578 19.66 -37.06 -7.94
CA GLY A 578 20.74 -36.38 -7.22
C GLY A 578 21.59 -37.32 -6.38
N LEU A 579 21.70 -38.59 -6.76
CA LEU A 579 22.51 -39.58 -6.04
C LEU A 579 24.01 -39.28 -6.17
N THR A 580 24.77 -39.67 -5.14
CA THR A 580 26.23 -39.51 -5.08
C THR A 580 26.98 -40.57 -5.89
N SER A 581 26.43 -41.79 -5.99
CA SER A 581 26.97 -42.94 -6.74
C SER A 581 25.87 -43.76 -7.43
N PRO A 582 26.18 -44.68 -8.36
CA PRO A 582 25.22 -45.63 -8.91
C PRO A 582 24.61 -46.54 -7.83
N VAL A 583 23.36 -46.99 -8.03
CA VAL A 583 22.58 -47.73 -7.00
C VAL A 583 23.29 -48.95 -6.42
N PRO A 584 23.87 -49.89 -7.20
CA PRO A 584 24.52 -51.07 -6.63
C PRO A 584 25.73 -50.71 -5.75
N GLU A 585 26.57 -49.78 -6.22
CA GLU A 585 27.75 -49.28 -5.50
C GLU A 585 27.34 -48.54 -4.22
N LEU A 586 26.29 -47.71 -4.30
CA LEU A 586 25.76 -46.95 -3.17
C LEU A 586 25.17 -47.88 -2.09
N CYS A 587 24.49 -48.96 -2.47
CA CYS A 587 24.01 -49.94 -1.49
C CYS A 587 25.18 -50.74 -0.91
N ALA A 588 26.16 -51.12 -1.74
CA ALA A 588 27.32 -51.89 -1.32
C ALA A 588 28.26 -51.12 -0.37
N SER A 589 28.21 -49.77 -0.36
CA SER A 589 28.98 -48.98 0.61
C SER A 589 28.53 -49.19 2.06
N CYS A 590 27.35 -49.77 2.28
CA CYS A 590 26.81 -50.06 3.61
C CYS A 590 26.38 -51.52 3.80
N HIS A 591 26.06 -52.25 2.72
CA HIS A 591 25.60 -53.64 2.76
C HIS A 591 26.63 -54.60 2.16
N ASP A 592 27.00 -55.64 2.90
CA ASP A 592 27.81 -56.74 2.39
C ASP A 592 26.96 -57.66 1.49
N LEU A 593 27.11 -57.50 0.17
CA LEU A 593 26.39 -58.28 -0.84
C LEU A 593 26.84 -59.75 -0.89
N ALA A 594 27.97 -60.11 -0.28
CA ALA A 594 28.45 -61.49 -0.24
C ALA A 594 27.83 -62.30 0.92
N GLN A 595 27.15 -61.64 1.85
CA GLN A 595 26.61 -62.27 3.06
C GLN A 595 25.64 -63.43 2.75
N LYS A 596 25.88 -64.59 3.38
CA LYS A 596 25.12 -65.83 3.14
C LYS A 596 23.61 -65.67 3.37
N SER A 597 23.22 -65.02 4.48
CA SER A 597 21.81 -64.75 4.81
C SER A 597 21.11 -63.87 3.77
N LEU A 598 21.84 -62.91 3.16
CA LEU A 598 21.31 -62.05 2.12
C LEU A 598 21.12 -62.83 0.81
N LYS A 599 22.08 -63.68 0.43
CA LYS A 599 21.96 -64.57 -0.74
C LYS A 599 20.80 -65.56 -0.62
N GLU A 600 20.63 -66.17 0.55
CA GLU A 600 19.51 -67.06 0.84
C GLU A 600 18.16 -66.32 0.80
N ALA A 601 18.10 -65.09 1.33
CA ALA A 601 16.89 -64.27 1.31
C ALA A 601 16.45 -63.86 -0.11
N HIS A 602 17.37 -63.84 -1.07
CA HIS A 602 17.12 -63.53 -2.49
C HIS A 602 17.18 -64.78 -3.38
N SER A 603 17.09 -65.98 -2.79
CA SER A 603 17.05 -67.25 -3.53
C SER A 603 18.22 -67.44 -4.51
N GLY A 604 19.41 -66.92 -4.18
CA GLY A 604 20.61 -67.04 -5.01
C GLY A 604 20.71 -66.03 -6.17
N TYR A 605 19.82 -65.04 -6.26
CA TYR A 605 19.88 -63.98 -7.28
C TYR A 605 21.17 -63.14 -7.18
N PRO A 606 21.85 -62.83 -8.29
CA PRO A 606 23.09 -62.03 -8.29
C PRO A 606 22.79 -60.56 -7.91
N LEU A 607 23.41 -60.07 -6.83
CA LEU A 607 23.12 -58.76 -6.23
C LEU A 607 24.09 -57.64 -6.65
N ASP A 608 25.24 -57.99 -7.21
CA ASP A 608 26.34 -57.08 -7.59
C ASP A 608 26.00 -56.16 -8.77
N SER A 609 25.15 -56.63 -9.68
CA SER A 609 24.66 -55.89 -10.84
C SER A 609 23.16 -55.54 -10.74
N ALA A 610 22.53 -55.87 -9.61
CA ALA A 610 21.10 -55.73 -9.41
C ALA A 610 20.68 -54.27 -9.19
N ASN A 611 19.57 -53.87 -9.80
CA ASN A 611 18.90 -52.63 -9.42
C ASN A 611 18.05 -52.86 -8.17
N CYS A 612 18.65 -52.74 -6.98
CA CYS A 612 17.98 -52.95 -5.69
C CYS A 612 16.68 -52.14 -5.56
N THR A 613 16.64 -50.93 -6.14
CA THR A 613 15.48 -50.02 -6.05
C THR A 613 14.29 -50.41 -6.92
N SER A 614 14.45 -51.42 -7.79
CA SER A 614 13.33 -51.97 -8.57
C SER A 614 12.38 -52.81 -7.72
N CYS A 615 12.90 -53.47 -6.67
CA CYS A 615 12.14 -54.33 -5.78
C CYS A 615 12.05 -53.79 -4.35
N HIS A 616 12.97 -52.91 -3.95
CA HIS A 616 12.99 -52.26 -2.64
C HIS A 616 12.75 -50.76 -2.74
N ASN A 617 12.00 -50.21 -1.79
CA ASN A 617 11.98 -48.78 -1.55
C ASN A 617 13.12 -48.43 -0.57
N PRO A 618 14.19 -47.74 -1.00
CA PRO A 618 15.36 -47.48 -0.17
C PRO A 618 15.11 -46.46 0.95
N HIS A 619 13.91 -45.87 1.03
CA HIS A 619 13.56 -44.90 2.05
C HIS A 619 12.62 -45.49 3.10
N ALA A 620 11.42 -45.89 2.68
CA ALA A 620 10.41 -46.46 3.54
C ALA A 620 9.40 -47.27 2.73
N SER A 621 8.91 -48.36 3.31
CA SER A 621 7.87 -49.19 2.69
C SER A 621 6.83 -49.65 3.70
N PRO A 622 5.54 -49.76 3.32
CA PRO A 622 4.55 -50.46 4.14
C PRO A 622 4.88 -51.95 4.37
N GLU A 623 5.72 -52.55 3.51
CA GLU A 623 6.10 -53.96 3.60
C GLU A 623 7.35 -54.18 4.45
N LYS A 624 7.49 -55.40 4.99
CA LYS A 624 8.71 -55.82 5.69
C LYS A 624 9.90 -55.85 4.73
N LYS A 625 11.12 -55.66 5.26
CA LYS A 625 12.38 -55.67 4.50
C LYS A 625 12.41 -54.67 3.33
N LEU A 626 11.67 -53.58 3.45
CA LEU A 626 11.63 -52.50 2.46
C LEU A 626 11.15 -52.90 1.05
N LEU A 627 10.51 -54.06 0.88
CA LEU A 627 9.97 -54.47 -0.42
C LEU A 627 8.92 -53.47 -0.91
N THR A 628 8.81 -53.20 -2.20
CA THR A 628 7.81 -52.23 -2.69
C THR A 628 6.37 -52.71 -2.47
N ALA A 629 5.43 -51.76 -2.34
CA ALA A 629 4.04 -52.05 -1.95
C ALA A 629 3.27 -52.91 -2.97
N GLN A 630 3.55 -52.80 -4.27
CA GLN A 630 2.88 -53.60 -5.28
C GLN A 630 3.74 -54.82 -5.59
N LYS A 631 3.28 -56.02 -5.21
CA LYS A 631 3.91 -57.29 -5.58
C LYS A 631 3.01 -58.01 -6.57
N HIS A 632 3.58 -58.45 -7.68
CA HIS A 632 2.88 -59.29 -8.64
C HIS A 632 2.61 -60.65 -7.98
N PRO A 633 1.40 -61.23 -8.06
CA PRO A 633 1.03 -62.40 -7.24
C PRO A 633 2.00 -63.59 -7.34
N PRO A 634 2.45 -64.04 -8.53
CA PRO A 634 3.46 -65.11 -8.64
C PRO A 634 4.76 -64.82 -7.88
N PHE A 635 5.20 -63.55 -7.86
CA PHE A 635 6.37 -63.14 -7.08
C PHE A 635 6.08 -63.11 -5.58
N ALA A 636 4.91 -62.63 -5.18
CA ALA A 636 4.49 -62.60 -3.77
C ALA A 636 4.37 -64.02 -3.18
N GLU A 637 3.94 -64.98 -3.99
CA GLU A 637 3.72 -66.39 -3.64
C GLU A 637 4.98 -67.26 -3.82
N LYS A 638 6.06 -66.71 -4.39
CA LYS A 638 7.32 -67.40 -4.72
C LYS A 638 7.19 -68.51 -5.77
N SER A 639 6.18 -68.41 -6.63
CA SER A 639 5.97 -69.32 -7.77
C SER A 639 6.80 -68.88 -8.99
N CYS A 640 8.13 -68.83 -8.82
CA CYS A 640 9.05 -68.33 -9.85
C CYS A 640 9.05 -69.22 -11.10
N ASP A 641 8.83 -70.51 -10.93
CA ASP A 641 8.78 -71.56 -11.97
C ASP A 641 7.62 -71.37 -12.96
N ALA A 642 6.59 -70.63 -12.59
CA ALA A 642 5.50 -70.25 -13.49
C ALA A 642 5.97 -69.38 -14.67
N CYS A 643 7.07 -68.65 -14.51
CA CYS A 643 7.60 -67.72 -15.52
C CYS A 643 9.06 -67.99 -15.89
N HIS A 644 9.84 -68.58 -14.98
CA HIS A 644 11.25 -68.83 -15.14
C HIS A 644 11.58 -70.32 -15.23
N ALA A 645 12.48 -70.66 -16.16
CA ALA A 645 13.16 -71.94 -16.15
C ALA A 645 14.21 -71.98 -15.01
N PRO A 646 14.60 -73.17 -14.52
CA PRO A 646 15.71 -73.31 -13.58
C PRO A 646 16.99 -72.62 -14.09
N PRO A 647 17.84 -72.07 -13.21
CA PRO A 647 19.10 -71.45 -13.60
C PRO A 647 19.97 -72.42 -14.41
N ASP A 648 20.60 -71.95 -15.49
CA ASP A 648 21.57 -72.76 -16.23
C ASP A 648 22.94 -72.85 -15.51
N GLU A 649 23.91 -73.57 -16.08
CA GLU A 649 25.25 -73.78 -15.48
C GLU A 649 26.01 -72.46 -15.21
N SER A 650 25.61 -71.35 -15.83
CA SER A 650 26.16 -70.01 -15.59
C SER A 650 25.41 -69.22 -14.52
N GLY A 651 24.37 -69.80 -13.93
CA GLY A 651 23.47 -69.14 -12.97
C GLY A 651 22.45 -68.21 -13.62
N GLN A 652 22.31 -68.23 -14.95
CA GLN A 652 21.40 -67.34 -15.67
C GLN A 652 19.99 -67.92 -15.71
N VAL A 653 19.01 -67.13 -15.27
CA VAL A 653 17.59 -67.51 -15.23
C VAL A 653 16.90 -67.08 -16.54
N LYS A 654 16.32 -68.04 -17.27
CA LYS A 654 15.62 -67.80 -18.56
C LYS A 654 14.09 -67.82 -18.37
N LEU A 655 13.35 -67.19 -19.27
CA LEU A 655 11.88 -67.27 -19.28
C LEU A 655 11.42 -68.56 -19.95
N THR A 656 10.27 -69.09 -19.52
CA THR A 656 9.67 -70.31 -20.10
C THR A 656 9.04 -70.09 -21.48
N ALA A 657 8.67 -68.85 -21.81
CA ALA A 657 8.12 -68.44 -23.09
C ALA A 657 8.48 -66.95 -23.39
N PRO A 658 8.32 -66.46 -24.64
CA PRO A 658 8.45 -65.04 -24.95
C PRO A 658 7.53 -64.19 -24.07
N VAL A 659 8.01 -62.99 -23.68
CA VAL A 659 7.35 -62.12 -22.69
C VAL A 659 5.87 -61.89 -22.98
N GLN A 660 5.51 -61.59 -24.23
CA GLN A 660 4.12 -61.31 -24.62
C GLN A 660 3.21 -62.54 -24.46
N GLU A 661 3.66 -63.71 -24.94
CA GLU A 661 2.90 -64.96 -24.83
C GLU A 661 2.73 -65.34 -23.36
N LEU A 662 3.81 -65.28 -22.59
CA LEU A 662 3.81 -65.59 -21.16
C LEU A 662 2.83 -64.71 -20.38
N CYS A 663 2.87 -63.39 -20.58
CA CYS A 663 1.97 -62.48 -19.89
C CYS A 663 0.49 -62.71 -20.26
N LEU A 664 0.19 -63.03 -21.52
CA LEU A 664 -1.19 -63.21 -22.01
C LEU A 664 -1.84 -64.50 -21.51
N THR A 665 -1.08 -65.50 -21.05
CA THR A 665 -1.64 -66.71 -20.40
C THR A 665 -2.56 -66.38 -19.22
N CYS A 666 -2.21 -65.35 -18.45
CA CYS A 666 -2.99 -64.86 -17.31
C CYS A 666 -3.71 -63.53 -17.60
N HIS A 667 -3.20 -62.71 -18.53
CA HIS A 667 -3.77 -61.42 -18.91
C HIS A 667 -4.52 -61.46 -20.25
N SER A 668 -5.26 -62.54 -20.51
CA SER A 668 -5.99 -62.79 -21.77
C SER A 668 -6.93 -61.66 -22.19
N GLY A 669 -7.46 -60.88 -21.23
CA GLY A 669 -8.25 -59.68 -21.50
C GLY A 669 -7.51 -58.56 -22.25
N GLN A 670 -6.18 -58.61 -22.35
CA GLN A 670 -5.36 -57.64 -23.09
C GLN A 670 -5.18 -58.01 -24.58
N GLU A 671 -5.57 -59.21 -25.01
CA GLU A 671 -5.52 -59.59 -26.44
C GLU A 671 -6.39 -58.67 -27.31
N ALA A 672 -7.51 -58.17 -26.76
CA ALA A 672 -8.38 -57.22 -27.43
C ALA A 672 -7.68 -55.89 -27.72
N ASP A 673 -6.73 -55.48 -26.87
CA ASP A 673 -5.95 -54.26 -27.07
C ASP A 673 -4.97 -54.41 -28.24
N LEU A 674 -4.43 -55.60 -28.48
CA LEU A 674 -3.55 -55.88 -29.63
C LEU A 674 -4.28 -55.86 -30.98
N LYS A 675 -5.61 -56.00 -30.97
CA LYS A 675 -6.46 -56.02 -32.18
C LYS A 675 -6.93 -54.62 -32.62
N LYS A 676 -6.68 -53.57 -31.81
CA LYS A 676 -7.10 -52.19 -32.18
C LYS A 676 -6.22 -51.61 -33.30
N PRO A 677 -6.73 -50.64 -34.10
CA PRO A 677 -6.01 -50.10 -35.26
C PRO A 677 -4.66 -49.44 -34.94
N VAL A 678 -4.54 -48.81 -33.77
CA VAL A 678 -3.30 -48.14 -33.34
C VAL A 678 -2.83 -48.77 -32.03
N VAL A 679 -1.84 -49.65 -32.13
CA VAL A 679 -1.18 -50.28 -30.97
C VAL A 679 0.11 -49.53 -30.66
N HIS A 680 0.34 -49.24 -29.39
CA HIS A 680 1.56 -48.57 -28.92
C HIS A 680 2.79 -49.44 -29.20
N SER A 681 3.87 -48.86 -29.71
CA SER A 681 5.03 -49.61 -30.21
C SER A 681 5.62 -50.61 -29.20
N PRO A 682 5.85 -50.27 -27.91
CA PRO A 682 6.35 -51.24 -26.93
C PRO A 682 5.40 -52.43 -26.73
N VAL A 683 4.09 -52.18 -26.77
CA VAL A 683 3.07 -53.23 -26.65
C VAL A 683 3.03 -54.10 -27.90
N LYS A 684 3.14 -53.49 -29.08
CA LYS A 684 3.19 -54.21 -30.37
C LYS A 684 4.41 -55.12 -30.48
N SER A 685 5.55 -54.69 -29.94
CA SER A 685 6.81 -55.45 -29.92
C SER A 685 6.90 -56.47 -28.78
N GLY A 686 5.89 -56.56 -27.90
CA GLY A 686 5.91 -57.48 -26.75
C GLY A 686 6.82 -57.04 -25.60
N GLU A 687 7.26 -55.79 -25.58
CA GLU A 687 8.15 -55.20 -24.58
C GLU A 687 7.38 -54.72 -23.34
N CYS A 688 6.46 -55.53 -22.82
CA CYS A 688 5.60 -55.18 -21.67
C CYS A 688 6.42 -54.71 -20.46
N GLN A 689 7.61 -55.29 -20.28
CA GLN A 689 8.53 -55.02 -19.19
C GLN A 689 9.24 -53.66 -19.27
N SER A 690 9.14 -52.93 -20.39
CA SER A 690 9.72 -51.58 -20.47
C SER A 690 8.94 -50.58 -19.61
N CYS A 691 7.62 -50.80 -19.49
CA CYS A 691 6.73 -49.97 -18.70
C CYS A 691 6.26 -50.64 -17.42
N HIS A 692 6.16 -51.97 -17.40
CA HIS A 692 5.74 -52.74 -16.23
C HIS A 692 6.89 -53.52 -15.61
N ASN A 693 6.86 -53.69 -14.29
CA ASN A 693 7.71 -54.60 -13.57
C ASN A 693 6.92 -55.88 -13.26
N PRO A 694 7.29 -57.04 -13.82
CA PRO A 694 6.55 -58.30 -13.62
C PRO A 694 6.74 -58.91 -12.22
N HIS A 695 7.60 -58.35 -11.38
CA HIS A 695 7.86 -58.84 -10.02
C HIS A 695 7.23 -57.94 -8.98
N ALA A 696 7.70 -56.69 -8.89
CA ALA A 696 7.25 -55.75 -7.87
C ALA A 696 7.48 -54.31 -8.32
N SER A 697 6.70 -53.37 -7.80
CA SER A 697 6.87 -51.96 -8.07
C SER A 697 6.41 -51.08 -6.92
N SER A 698 7.03 -49.91 -6.81
CA SER A 698 6.55 -48.81 -5.97
C SER A 698 5.30 -48.12 -6.53
N PHE A 699 4.94 -48.37 -7.79
CA PHE A 699 3.91 -47.67 -8.54
C PHE A 699 2.71 -48.57 -8.83
N PRO A 700 1.46 -48.05 -8.73
CA PRO A 700 0.24 -48.81 -9.01
C PRO A 700 0.27 -49.47 -10.38
N LYS A 701 -0.40 -50.62 -10.50
CA LYS A 701 -0.43 -51.42 -11.75
C LYS A 701 0.97 -51.85 -12.21
N TYR A 702 1.89 -51.98 -11.27
CA TYR A 702 3.23 -52.51 -11.48
C TYR A 702 4.05 -51.70 -12.48
N LEU A 703 3.94 -50.38 -12.50
CA LEU A 703 4.68 -49.54 -13.46
C LEU A 703 6.16 -49.39 -13.07
N ASN A 704 7.09 -49.19 -14.00
CA ASN A 704 8.50 -48.99 -13.67
C ASN A 704 8.83 -47.59 -13.13
N ASP A 705 7.98 -46.60 -13.41
CA ASP A 705 8.12 -45.22 -12.92
C ASP A 705 6.71 -44.60 -12.76
N LYS A 706 6.61 -43.47 -12.05
CA LYS A 706 5.35 -42.72 -11.94
C LYS A 706 5.03 -41.96 -13.23
N MET A 707 3.77 -41.61 -13.43
CA MET A 707 3.40 -40.64 -14.47
C MET A 707 3.69 -39.21 -13.99
N PRO A 708 4.15 -38.30 -14.87
CA PRO A 708 4.40 -38.50 -16.30
C PRO A 708 5.81 -39.06 -16.64
N ASP A 709 6.69 -39.23 -15.64
CA ASP A 709 8.10 -39.59 -15.82
C ASP A 709 8.30 -40.89 -16.62
N LEU A 710 7.45 -41.89 -16.41
CA LEU A 710 7.46 -43.13 -17.18
C LEU A 710 7.33 -42.87 -18.69
N CYS A 711 6.37 -42.03 -19.08
CA CYS A 711 6.15 -41.70 -20.49
C CYS A 711 7.30 -40.86 -21.03
N PHE A 712 7.80 -39.89 -20.24
CA PHE A 712 8.90 -39.01 -20.64
C PHE A 712 10.23 -39.73 -20.83
N SER A 713 10.44 -40.88 -20.20
CA SER A 713 11.64 -41.69 -20.38
C SER A 713 11.87 -42.10 -21.85
N CYS A 714 10.79 -42.27 -22.63
CA CYS A 714 10.85 -42.55 -24.07
C CYS A 714 10.37 -41.36 -24.92
N HIS A 715 9.44 -40.54 -24.42
CA HIS A 715 8.88 -39.39 -25.12
C HIS A 715 9.59 -38.08 -24.77
N GLU A 716 10.91 -38.04 -24.99
CA GLU A 716 11.74 -36.87 -24.69
C GLU A 716 11.27 -35.59 -25.41
N GLY A 717 10.68 -35.71 -26.61
CA GLY A 717 10.06 -34.58 -27.30
C GLY A 717 8.90 -33.97 -26.50
N VAL A 718 8.03 -34.81 -25.94
CA VAL A 718 6.91 -34.36 -25.11
C VAL A 718 7.41 -33.80 -23.78
N ARG A 719 8.47 -34.40 -23.21
CA ARG A 719 9.13 -33.86 -22.01
C ARG A 719 9.66 -32.44 -22.24
N LYS A 720 10.27 -32.18 -23.40
CA LYS A 720 10.73 -30.84 -23.78
C LYS A 720 9.58 -29.85 -23.97
N GLU A 721 8.45 -30.30 -24.50
CA GLU A 721 7.22 -29.49 -24.59
C GLU A 721 6.66 -29.17 -23.20
N ALA A 722 6.62 -30.15 -22.31
CA ALA A 722 6.16 -30.00 -20.92
C ALA A 722 7.10 -29.13 -20.06
N ALA A 723 8.30 -28.83 -20.53
CA ALA A 723 9.25 -27.91 -19.91
C ALA A 723 9.19 -26.48 -20.47
N GLN A 724 8.32 -26.21 -21.45
CA GLN A 724 8.16 -24.87 -22.04
C GLN A 724 7.46 -23.89 -21.09
N ALA A 725 7.49 -22.60 -21.43
CA ALA A 725 6.92 -21.53 -20.63
C ALA A 725 5.40 -21.67 -20.39
N VAL A 726 4.67 -22.18 -21.38
CA VAL A 726 3.22 -22.39 -21.31
C VAL A 726 2.92 -23.87 -21.49
N VAL A 727 2.53 -24.53 -20.41
CA VAL A 727 2.22 -25.97 -20.39
C VAL A 727 0.72 -26.16 -20.27
N HIS A 728 0.17 -27.13 -21.01
CA HIS A 728 -1.24 -27.46 -20.92
C HIS A 728 -1.54 -28.09 -19.54
N PRO A 729 -2.55 -27.62 -18.78
CA PRO A 729 -2.72 -28.01 -17.38
C PRO A 729 -2.80 -29.53 -17.12
N PRO A 730 -3.53 -30.34 -17.93
CA PRO A 730 -3.50 -31.81 -17.79
C PRO A 730 -2.09 -32.43 -17.87
N VAL A 731 -1.18 -31.85 -18.65
CA VAL A 731 0.21 -32.33 -18.76
C VAL A 731 1.01 -31.94 -17.52
N LEU A 732 0.85 -30.70 -17.05
CA LEU A 732 1.47 -30.24 -15.81
C LEU A 732 1.04 -31.09 -14.60
N GLU A 733 -0.21 -31.54 -14.59
CA GLU A 733 -0.78 -32.42 -13.56
C GLU A 733 -0.42 -33.90 -13.74
N GLY A 734 0.30 -34.27 -14.80
CA GLY A 734 0.69 -35.66 -15.09
C GLY A 734 -0.46 -36.56 -15.55
N LYS A 735 -1.60 -35.99 -15.95
CA LYS A 735 -2.81 -36.70 -16.37
C LYS A 735 -2.78 -37.08 -17.85
N CYS A 736 -1.70 -37.71 -18.29
CA CYS A 736 -1.51 -38.09 -19.69
C CYS A 736 -2.65 -38.99 -20.19
N LEU A 737 -3.18 -39.86 -19.32
CA LEU A 737 -4.22 -40.83 -19.67
C LEU A 737 -5.64 -40.25 -19.77
N ASP A 738 -5.85 -38.98 -19.42
CA ASP A 738 -7.13 -38.32 -19.69
C ASP A 738 -7.33 -38.05 -21.19
N CYS A 739 -6.21 -37.96 -21.92
CA CYS A 739 -6.16 -37.70 -23.35
C CYS A 739 -5.66 -38.90 -24.15
N HIS A 740 -4.76 -39.70 -23.59
CA HIS A 740 -4.13 -40.84 -24.26
C HIS A 740 -4.56 -42.19 -23.70
N GLU A 741 -4.55 -43.20 -24.56
CA GLU A 741 -4.65 -44.61 -24.21
C GLU A 741 -3.24 -45.21 -24.08
N LYS A 742 -3.04 -45.99 -23.03
CA LYS A 742 -1.75 -46.57 -22.62
C LYS A 742 -1.24 -47.70 -23.54
N HIS A 743 -2.14 -48.52 -24.08
CA HIS A 743 -1.78 -49.71 -24.87
C HIS A 743 -2.17 -49.57 -26.33
N SER A 744 -3.43 -49.21 -26.59
CA SER A 744 -3.93 -49.09 -27.94
C SER A 744 -5.20 -48.26 -28.02
N SER A 745 -5.44 -47.66 -29.19
CA SER A 745 -6.61 -46.83 -29.46
C SER A 745 -7.15 -47.05 -30.88
N ALA A 746 -8.42 -46.67 -31.08
CA ALA A 746 -8.99 -46.47 -32.41
C ALA A 746 -8.48 -45.18 -33.10
N SER A 747 -7.92 -44.23 -32.35
CA SER A 747 -7.47 -42.93 -32.86
C SER A 747 -5.94 -42.84 -32.97
N ARG A 748 -5.45 -42.18 -34.03
CA ARG A 748 -4.02 -41.90 -34.24
C ARG A 748 -3.43 -41.13 -33.06
N GLY A 749 -2.16 -41.42 -32.72
CA GLY A 749 -1.47 -40.82 -31.58
C GLY A 749 -1.96 -41.36 -30.23
N LEU A 750 -2.59 -42.54 -30.24
CA LEU A 750 -3.17 -43.18 -29.06
C LEU A 750 -4.15 -42.28 -28.31
N LEU A 751 -4.91 -41.43 -29.00
CA LEU A 751 -5.88 -40.56 -28.31
C LEU A 751 -7.09 -41.36 -27.83
N ALA A 752 -7.61 -41.09 -26.63
CA ALA A 752 -8.80 -41.76 -26.09
C ALA A 752 -10.05 -41.54 -26.97
N LYS A 753 -10.09 -40.44 -27.72
CA LYS A 753 -11.17 -40.07 -28.64
C LYS A 753 -10.59 -39.36 -29.88
N PRO A 754 -11.34 -39.23 -30.99
CA PRO A 754 -10.94 -38.37 -32.10
C PRO A 754 -10.63 -36.94 -31.62
N ALA A 755 -9.53 -36.35 -32.12
CA ALA A 755 -8.93 -35.13 -31.57
C ALA A 755 -9.94 -33.98 -31.31
N LEU A 756 -10.81 -33.66 -32.28
CA LEU A 756 -11.81 -32.62 -32.12
C LEU A 756 -12.76 -32.90 -30.94
N LYS A 757 -13.29 -34.12 -30.85
CA LYS A 757 -14.22 -34.53 -29.78
C LYS A 757 -13.51 -34.59 -28.42
N LEU A 758 -12.23 -34.96 -28.40
CA LEU A 758 -11.42 -34.98 -27.20
C LEU A 758 -11.23 -33.57 -26.63
N CYS A 759 -10.73 -32.63 -27.45
CA CYS A 759 -10.51 -31.24 -27.03
C CYS A 759 -11.82 -30.59 -26.55
N LEU A 760 -12.92 -30.78 -27.27
CA LEU A 760 -14.21 -30.16 -26.95
C LEU A 760 -14.88 -30.76 -25.70
N SER A 761 -14.48 -31.97 -25.26
CA SER A 761 -15.00 -32.53 -24.00
C SER A 761 -14.55 -31.75 -22.76
N CYS A 762 -13.44 -31.00 -22.85
CA CYS A 762 -12.98 -30.08 -21.81
C CYS A 762 -13.20 -28.61 -22.20
N HIS A 763 -13.11 -28.26 -23.50
CA HIS A 763 -13.36 -26.92 -24.02
C HIS A 763 -14.82 -26.71 -24.43
N THR A 764 -15.75 -26.87 -23.49
CA THR A 764 -17.21 -26.84 -23.74
C THR A 764 -17.71 -25.49 -24.26
N ASP A 765 -17.05 -24.38 -23.92
CA ASP A 765 -17.36 -23.05 -24.46
C ASP A 765 -17.12 -22.97 -25.97
N LEU A 766 -16.01 -23.55 -26.44
CA LEU A 766 -15.71 -23.64 -27.87
C LEU A 766 -16.72 -24.56 -28.56
N GLU A 767 -17.13 -25.65 -27.91
CA GLU A 767 -18.12 -26.58 -28.46
C GLU A 767 -19.46 -25.87 -28.74
N LYS A 768 -19.94 -25.07 -27.78
CA LYS A 768 -21.17 -24.27 -27.95
C LYS A 768 -21.02 -23.25 -29.08
N ARG A 769 -19.89 -22.54 -29.10
CA ARG A 769 -19.57 -21.52 -30.10
C ARG A 769 -19.53 -22.10 -31.51
N PHE A 770 -18.84 -23.22 -31.69
CA PHE A 770 -18.62 -23.82 -33.01
C PHE A 770 -19.89 -24.39 -33.64
N LYS A 771 -20.96 -24.63 -32.87
CA LYS A 771 -22.27 -25.06 -33.39
C LYS A 771 -23.04 -23.94 -34.09
N THR A 772 -22.84 -22.68 -33.69
CA THR A 772 -23.64 -21.54 -34.15
C THR A 772 -22.88 -20.62 -35.10
N GLU A 773 -21.56 -20.74 -35.18
CA GLU A 773 -20.69 -19.87 -35.97
C GLU A 773 -20.21 -20.51 -37.28
N THR A 774 -19.65 -19.68 -38.17
CA THR A 774 -18.93 -20.11 -39.37
C THR A 774 -17.49 -20.41 -38.97
N LEU A 775 -17.07 -21.66 -39.13
CA LEU A 775 -15.75 -22.13 -38.74
C LEU A 775 -14.69 -21.85 -39.80
N HIS A 776 -13.50 -21.50 -39.35
CA HIS A 776 -12.31 -21.52 -40.18
C HIS A 776 -12.03 -22.97 -40.61
N ALA A 777 -11.66 -23.18 -41.88
CA ALA A 777 -11.54 -24.52 -42.47
C ALA A 777 -10.67 -25.52 -41.66
N PRO A 778 -9.48 -25.15 -41.12
CA PRO A 778 -8.71 -26.05 -40.27
C PRO A 778 -9.47 -26.50 -39.00
N VAL A 779 -10.26 -25.60 -38.40
CA VAL A 779 -11.08 -25.92 -37.22
C VAL A 779 -12.25 -26.81 -37.60
N ALA A 780 -12.93 -26.52 -38.71
CA ALA A 780 -14.03 -27.35 -39.23
C ALA A 780 -13.57 -28.79 -39.53
N GLN A 781 -12.31 -28.95 -39.95
CA GLN A 781 -11.67 -30.25 -40.21
C GLN A 781 -11.10 -30.92 -38.95
N GLY A 782 -11.21 -30.29 -37.77
CA GLY A 782 -10.65 -30.82 -36.52
C GLY A 782 -9.13 -30.79 -36.43
N ARG A 783 -8.46 -29.97 -37.25
CA ARG A 783 -6.99 -29.86 -37.34
C ARG A 783 -6.44 -28.83 -36.35
N CYS A 784 -6.82 -28.94 -35.07
CA CYS A 784 -6.37 -28.02 -34.01
C CYS A 784 -4.84 -27.96 -33.90
N PHE A 785 -4.18 -29.10 -34.10
CA PHE A 785 -2.71 -29.21 -34.06
C PHE A 785 -2.00 -28.57 -35.24
N ALA A 786 -2.71 -27.99 -36.22
CA ALA A 786 -2.06 -27.17 -37.24
C ALA A 786 -1.46 -25.90 -36.62
N CYS A 787 -2.12 -25.35 -35.59
CA CYS A 787 -1.72 -24.11 -34.94
C CYS A 787 -1.29 -24.33 -33.48
N HIS A 788 -1.86 -25.32 -32.77
CA HIS A 788 -1.60 -25.54 -31.36
C HIS A 788 -0.66 -26.72 -31.07
N GLN A 789 0.17 -26.57 -30.03
CA GLN A 789 1.01 -27.60 -29.44
C GLN A 789 0.38 -28.04 -28.10
N PRO A 790 -0.36 -29.17 -28.07
CA PRO A 790 -1.27 -29.50 -26.97
C PRO A 790 -0.61 -29.86 -25.65
N HIS A 791 0.70 -30.13 -25.60
CA HIS A 791 1.40 -30.43 -24.35
C HIS A 791 2.04 -29.20 -23.72
N GLY A 792 2.72 -28.39 -24.53
CA GLY A 792 3.33 -27.14 -24.09
C GLY A 792 4.01 -26.40 -25.24
N SER A 793 4.13 -25.08 -25.09
CA SER A 793 4.75 -24.19 -26.06
C SER A 793 5.46 -23.01 -25.39
N ALA A 794 6.44 -22.44 -26.08
CA ALA A 794 7.01 -21.14 -25.73
C ALA A 794 6.00 -19.99 -25.90
N ASN A 795 4.98 -20.16 -26.75
CA ASN A 795 4.03 -19.12 -27.08
C ASN A 795 2.73 -19.24 -26.26
N ALA A 796 2.11 -18.10 -25.96
CA ALA A 796 0.80 -18.02 -25.33
C ALA A 796 -0.27 -18.82 -26.12
N TYR A 797 -1.30 -19.28 -25.40
CA TYR A 797 -2.38 -20.12 -25.96
C TYR A 797 -1.89 -21.41 -26.63
N LEU A 798 -0.71 -21.89 -26.24
CA LEU A 798 -0.11 -23.11 -26.76
C LEU A 798 0.12 -23.07 -28.28
N LEU A 799 0.45 -21.90 -28.85
CA LEU A 799 0.67 -21.77 -30.29
C LEU A 799 2.04 -22.33 -30.73
N LYS A 800 2.12 -23.01 -31.87
CA LYS A 800 3.37 -23.60 -32.38
C LYS A 800 4.42 -22.57 -32.80
N ASP A 801 3.97 -21.39 -33.22
CA ASP A 801 4.81 -20.27 -33.65
C ASP A 801 4.05 -18.97 -33.36
N SER A 802 4.69 -17.84 -33.65
CA SER A 802 4.07 -16.52 -33.79
C SER A 802 2.82 -16.56 -34.68
N LYS A 803 1.83 -15.74 -34.35
CA LYS A 803 0.51 -15.76 -35.00
C LYS A 803 0.63 -15.49 -36.50
N GLU A 804 1.51 -14.57 -36.88
CA GLU A 804 1.77 -14.14 -38.25
C GLU A 804 2.31 -15.31 -39.07
N LYS A 805 3.36 -15.98 -38.58
CA LYS A 805 3.95 -17.14 -39.27
C LYS A 805 2.96 -18.30 -39.40
N LEU A 806 2.13 -18.55 -38.39
CA LEU A 806 1.09 -19.57 -38.47
C LEU A 806 0.08 -19.28 -39.58
N CYS A 807 -0.41 -18.04 -39.67
CA CYS A 807 -1.32 -17.64 -40.74
C CYS A 807 -0.64 -17.74 -42.11
N LEU A 808 0.59 -17.23 -42.24
CA LEU A 808 1.34 -17.21 -43.51
C LEU A 808 1.81 -18.60 -43.97
N SER A 809 1.83 -19.59 -43.09
CA SER A 809 2.10 -20.99 -43.47
C SER A 809 1.01 -21.57 -44.39
N CYS A 810 -0.20 -21.01 -44.36
CA CYS A 810 -1.33 -21.41 -45.19
C CYS A 810 -1.79 -20.30 -46.16
N HIS A 811 -1.64 -19.03 -45.78
CA HIS A 811 -2.14 -17.89 -46.53
C HIS A 811 -1.01 -17.12 -47.24
N LYS A 812 -1.10 -17.04 -48.58
CA LYS A 812 -0.17 -16.27 -49.40
C LYS A 812 -0.72 -14.87 -49.68
N THR A 813 -0.01 -13.85 -49.19
CA THR A 813 -0.45 -12.44 -49.22
C THR A 813 -0.20 -11.73 -50.56
N ASP A 814 0.61 -12.34 -51.43
CA ASP A 814 0.94 -11.85 -52.77
C ASP A 814 -0.15 -12.15 -53.82
N LEU A 815 -1.03 -13.12 -53.54
CA LEU A 815 -2.10 -13.54 -54.44
C LEU A 815 -3.08 -12.39 -54.77
N PRO A 816 -3.46 -12.18 -56.05
CA PRO A 816 -4.37 -11.11 -56.45
C PRO A 816 -5.72 -11.15 -55.73
N ALA A 817 -6.29 -12.35 -55.56
CA ALA A 817 -7.55 -12.53 -54.83
C ALA A 817 -7.43 -12.14 -53.35
N PHE A 818 -6.28 -12.43 -52.73
CA PHE A 818 -6.02 -12.05 -51.33
C PHE A 818 -5.90 -10.53 -51.21
N LYS A 819 -5.09 -9.90 -52.07
CA LYS A 819 -4.92 -8.44 -52.12
C LYS A 819 -6.24 -7.72 -52.33
N ALA A 820 -7.06 -8.18 -53.28
CA ALA A 820 -8.38 -7.58 -53.54
C ALA A 820 -9.30 -7.63 -52.32
N LYS A 821 -9.30 -8.73 -51.56
CA LYS A 821 -10.10 -8.86 -50.32
C LYS A 821 -9.59 -7.99 -49.18
N HIS A 822 -8.30 -7.65 -49.17
CA HIS A 822 -7.68 -6.73 -48.21
C HIS A 822 -7.47 -5.32 -48.78
N LEU A 823 -8.20 -4.96 -49.84
CA LEU A 823 -8.16 -3.62 -50.48
C LEU A 823 -6.74 -3.17 -50.89
N ASN A 824 -5.88 -4.12 -51.26
CA ASN A 824 -4.46 -3.92 -51.59
C ASN A 824 -3.59 -3.39 -50.43
N PHE A 825 -4.03 -3.46 -49.18
CA PHE A 825 -3.20 -3.10 -48.04
C PHE A 825 -2.04 -4.08 -47.84
N PRO A 826 -0.84 -3.60 -47.47
CA PRO A 826 0.32 -4.44 -47.21
C PRO A 826 0.23 -5.11 -45.83
N VAL A 827 -0.58 -6.18 -45.72
CA VAL A 827 -0.82 -6.91 -44.46
C VAL A 827 0.21 -8.00 -44.14
N ALA A 828 1.23 -8.18 -44.98
CA ALA A 828 2.21 -9.27 -44.86
C ALA A 828 3.03 -9.24 -43.57
N GLY A 829 3.19 -8.06 -42.94
CA GLY A 829 3.88 -7.88 -41.66
C GLY A 829 2.96 -7.59 -40.48
N SER A 830 1.64 -7.77 -40.62
CA SER A 830 0.65 -7.40 -39.61
C SER A 830 0.15 -8.60 -38.81
N ASP A 831 -0.23 -8.40 -37.54
CA ASP A 831 -0.92 -9.42 -36.74
C ASP A 831 -2.32 -9.65 -37.33
N CYS A 832 -2.49 -10.75 -38.06
CA CYS A 832 -3.76 -11.13 -38.69
C CYS A 832 -4.88 -11.30 -37.66
N SER A 833 -4.54 -11.71 -36.43
CA SER A 833 -5.51 -11.91 -35.33
C SER A 833 -5.99 -10.60 -34.69
N SER A 834 -5.40 -9.46 -35.06
CA SER A 834 -5.90 -8.15 -34.66
C SER A 834 -7.27 -7.82 -35.27
N CYS A 835 -7.56 -8.43 -36.43
CA CYS A 835 -8.80 -8.21 -37.17
C CYS A 835 -9.63 -9.49 -37.37
N HIS A 836 -8.96 -10.65 -37.40
CA HIS A 836 -9.61 -11.92 -37.65
C HIS A 836 -9.68 -12.78 -36.39
N ASP A 837 -10.81 -13.45 -36.19
CA ASP A 837 -10.88 -14.60 -35.31
C ASP A 837 -10.32 -15.82 -36.05
N PRO A 838 -9.20 -16.42 -35.59
CA PRO A 838 -8.58 -17.53 -36.30
C PRO A 838 -9.39 -18.83 -36.21
N HIS A 839 -10.45 -18.89 -35.41
CA HIS A 839 -11.29 -20.07 -35.22
C HIS A 839 -12.65 -19.96 -35.92
N SER A 840 -13.41 -18.90 -35.65
CA SER A 840 -14.78 -18.80 -36.13
C SER A 840 -15.37 -17.39 -36.04
N THR A 841 -16.42 -17.10 -36.82
CA THR A 841 -17.17 -15.84 -36.73
C THR A 841 -18.69 -16.10 -36.82
N PRO A 842 -19.55 -15.29 -36.19
CA PRO A 842 -21.00 -15.43 -36.32
C PRO A 842 -21.49 -15.50 -37.78
N LYS A 843 -22.51 -16.34 -38.04
CA LYS A 843 -23.10 -16.52 -39.37
C LYS A 843 -23.64 -15.19 -39.92
N GLY A 844 -23.42 -14.93 -41.21
CA GLY A 844 -23.87 -13.71 -41.89
C GLY A 844 -22.90 -12.52 -41.83
N LYS A 845 -21.67 -12.69 -41.30
CA LYS A 845 -20.61 -11.67 -41.29
C LYS A 845 -19.52 -11.96 -42.32
N LEU A 846 -18.75 -10.92 -42.70
CA LEU A 846 -17.60 -11.02 -43.61
C LEU A 846 -16.53 -11.98 -43.06
N ALA A 847 -15.85 -12.70 -43.95
CA ALA A 847 -14.99 -13.85 -43.66
C ALA A 847 -14.06 -13.68 -42.44
N LEU A 848 -14.40 -14.37 -41.35
CA LEU A 848 -13.63 -14.48 -40.09
C LEU A 848 -13.27 -13.15 -39.41
N LEU A 849 -13.87 -12.02 -39.79
CA LEU A 849 -13.67 -10.76 -39.07
C LEU A 849 -14.36 -10.80 -37.71
N TYR A 850 -13.84 -10.01 -36.77
CA TYR A 850 -14.54 -9.80 -35.50
C TYR A 850 -15.93 -9.17 -35.71
N PRO A 851 -16.92 -9.50 -34.85
CA PRO A 851 -18.31 -9.19 -35.10
C PRO A 851 -18.65 -7.68 -35.05
N ALA A 852 -17.96 -6.92 -34.19
CA ALA A 852 -18.15 -5.48 -34.06
C ALA A 852 -17.13 -4.75 -34.94
N ASN A 853 -17.61 -3.97 -35.90
CA ASN A 853 -16.79 -3.25 -36.86
C ASN A 853 -16.99 -1.75 -36.66
N HIS A 854 -15.90 -1.00 -36.59
CA HIS A 854 -15.93 0.45 -36.51
C HIS A 854 -16.54 1.02 -37.80
N GLN A 855 -17.39 2.03 -37.70
CA GLN A 855 -18.21 2.48 -38.82
C GLN A 855 -17.39 2.92 -40.06
N PRO A 856 -16.28 3.69 -39.93
CA PRO A 856 -15.42 4.03 -41.08
C PRO A 856 -14.81 2.79 -41.75
N PHE A 857 -14.45 1.78 -40.96
CA PHE A 857 -13.92 0.51 -41.47
C PHE A 857 -15.02 -0.31 -42.17
N ALA A 858 -16.21 -0.41 -41.56
CA ALA A 858 -17.35 -1.12 -42.11
C ALA A 858 -17.84 -0.53 -43.45
N THR A 859 -17.73 0.80 -43.61
CA THR A 859 -18.12 1.53 -44.83
C THR A 859 -16.97 1.74 -45.82
N LYS A 860 -15.77 1.22 -45.53
CA LYS A 860 -14.55 1.40 -46.35
C LYS A 860 -14.13 2.87 -46.52
N ASN A 861 -14.54 3.76 -45.63
CA ASN A 861 -14.09 5.15 -45.58
C ASN A 861 -12.73 5.25 -44.87
N CYS A 862 -11.70 4.58 -45.40
CA CYS A 862 -10.36 4.53 -44.81
C CYS A 862 -9.70 5.91 -44.71
N LEU A 863 -10.04 6.78 -45.67
CA LEU A 863 -9.61 8.18 -45.70
C LEU A 863 -10.14 8.99 -44.52
N ALA A 864 -11.10 8.52 -43.72
CA ALA A 864 -11.45 9.22 -42.49
C ALA A 864 -10.25 9.34 -41.53
N CYS A 865 -9.38 8.33 -41.49
CA CYS A 865 -8.26 8.27 -40.55
C CYS A 865 -6.89 8.24 -41.26
N HIS A 866 -6.80 7.64 -42.44
CA HIS A 866 -5.54 7.48 -43.18
C HIS A 866 -5.34 8.56 -44.24
N ALA A 867 -4.07 8.93 -44.47
CA ALA A 867 -3.68 9.93 -45.45
C ALA A 867 -3.88 9.45 -46.90
N SER A 868 -3.83 8.14 -47.14
CA SER A 868 -4.17 7.54 -48.43
C SER A 868 -4.81 6.16 -48.26
N THR A 869 -5.43 5.64 -49.33
CA THR A 869 -6.08 4.33 -49.32
C THR A 869 -5.10 3.15 -49.36
N ASN A 870 -3.82 3.40 -49.65
CA ASN A 870 -2.80 2.35 -49.84
C ASN A 870 -1.59 2.53 -48.88
N SER A 871 -1.68 3.39 -47.88
CA SER A 871 -0.64 3.63 -46.87
C SER A 871 -1.23 3.57 -45.46
N LEU A 872 -0.43 3.12 -44.49
CA LEU A 872 -0.78 3.09 -43.08
C LEU A 872 -0.62 4.46 -42.40
N SER A 873 -0.05 5.46 -43.09
CA SER A 873 0.11 6.82 -42.57
C SER A 873 -1.25 7.42 -42.18
N ILE A 874 -1.34 7.90 -40.95
CA ILE A 874 -2.53 8.55 -40.40
C ILE A 874 -2.54 10.06 -40.72
N ARG A 875 -3.74 10.67 -40.77
CA ARG A 875 -3.90 12.09 -41.11
C ARG A 875 -3.47 13.06 -40.01
N LYS A 876 -3.50 12.61 -38.76
CA LYS A 876 -3.11 13.33 -37.54
C LYS A 876 -2.52 12.32 -36.57
N GLU A 877 -1.57 12.75 -35.75
CA GLU A 877 -0.94 11.88 -34.77
C GLU A 877 -1.73 11.80 -33.46
N GLY A 878 -1.53 10.69 -32.73
CA GLY A 878 -2.03 10.52 -31.37
C GLY A 878 -3.56 10.53 -31.25
N SER A 879 -4.03 11.05 -30.12
CA SER A 879 -5.45 11.10 -29.76
C SER A 879 -6.24 12.16 -30.53
N ASP A 880 -5.56 13.15 -31.14
CA ASP A 880 -6.19 14.22 -31.92
C ASP A 880 -6.88 13.71 -33.19
N LEU A 881 -6.38 12.62 -33.77
CA LEU A 881 -7.06 11.91 -34.86
C LEU A 881 -8.43 11.39 -34.42
N CYS A 882 -8.44 10.67 -33.29
CA CYS A 882 -9.63 10.04 -32.75
C CYS A 882 -10.64 11.10 -32.28
N PHE A 883 -10.16 12.13 -31.58
CA PHE A 883 -11.01 13.19 -31.05
C PHE A 883 -11.58 14.13 -32.12
N GLY A 884 -11.07 14.09 -33.35
CA GLY A 884 -11.71 14.76 -34.49
C GLY A 884 -13.15 14.29 -34.72
N CYS A 885 -13.46 13.04 -34.39
CA CYS A 885 -14.82 12.47 -34.47
C CYS A 885 -15.40 12.12 -33.08
N HIS A 886 -14.57 11.78 -32.10
CA HIS A 886 -14.96 11.38 -30.74
C HIS A 886 -14.77 12.50 -29.71
N GLY A 887 -14.92 13.76 -30.12
CA GLY A 887 -14.71 14.93 -29.25
C GLY A 887 -15.59 14.91 -28.00
N ASP A 888 -16.78 14.30 -28.10
CA ASP A 888 -17.71 14.06 -26.99
C ASP A 888 -17.12 13.16 -25.88
N LYS A 889 -16.10 12.36 -26.19
CA LYS A 889 -15.43 11.48 -25.22
C LYS A 889 -14.25 12.12 -24.52
N LYS A 890 -13.80 13.33 -24.90
CA LYS A 890 -12.68 14.03 -24.23
C LYS A 890 -12.89 14.18 -22.71
N GLY A 891 -14.14 14.40 -22.29
CA GLY A 891 -14.50 14.53 -20.88
C GLY A 891 -14.15 13.29 -20.03
N ASN A 892 -14.18 12.09 -20.62
CA ASN A 892 -13.89 10.82 -19.91
C ASN A 892 -12.43 10.70 -19.46
N PHE A 893 -11.56 11.62 -19.87
CA PHE A 893 -10.13 11.64 -19.57
C PHE A 893 -9.72 12.82 -18.65
N SER A 894 -10.69 13.61 -18.18
CA SER A 894 -10.45 14.88 -17.46
C SER A 894 -10.53 14.77 -15.93
N GLY A 895 -10.57 13.56 -15.38
CA GLY A 895 -10.73 13.34 -13.93
C GLY A 895 -9.44 13.51 -13.12
N LYS A 896 -9.57 13.81 -11.82
CA LYS A 896 -8.43 13.96 -10.88
C LYS A 896 -7.50 12.75 -10.85
N VAL A 897 -8.06 11.56 -10.95
CA VAL A 897 -7.33 10.29 -11.00
C VAL A 897 -7.46 9.74 -12.42
N VAL A 898 -6.38 9.79 -13.18
CA VAL A 898 -6.31 9.20 -14.52
C VAL A 898 -5.72 7.81 -14.44
N HIS A 899 -6.36 6.83 -15.09
CA HIS A 899 -5.89 5.46 -15.11
C HIS A 899 -4.47 5.38 -15.70
N ARG A 900 -3.58 4.65 -15.01
CA ARG A 900 -2.13 4.65 -15.29
C ARG A 900 -1.78 4.46 -16.78
N PRO A 901 -2.37 3.48 -17.52
CA PRO A 901 -2.10 3.32 -18.96
C PRO A 901 -2.25 4.61 -19.77
N ILE A 902 -3.28 5.40 -19.46
CA ILE A 902 -3.57 6.68 -20.13
C ILE A 902 -2.57 7.76 -19.69
N LYS A 903 -2.23 7.81 -18.40
CA LYS A 903 -1.27 8.78 -17.83
C LYS A 903 0.17 8.54 -18.31
N SER A 904 0.56 7.28 -18.52
CA SER A 904 1.89 6.90 -19.02
C SER A 904 2.08 7.12 -20.53
N GLY A 905 1.14 7.79 -21.20
CA GLY A 905 1.23 8.11 -22.63
C GLY A 905 0.95 6.93 -23.56
N GLN A 906 0.32 5.84 -23.10
CA GLN A 906 -0.13 4.79 -24.00
C GLN A 906 -1.30 5.32 -24.84
N SER A 907 -1.23 5.13 -26.16
CA SER A 907 -2.28 5.56 -27.11
C SER A 907 -3.63 4.91 -26.76
N CYS A 908 -4.76 5.54 -27.14
CA CYS A 908 -6.10 4.94 -27.08
C CYS A 908 -6.13 3.52 -27.68
N LEU A 909 -5.22 3.29 -28.64
CA LEU A 909 -5.03 2.02 -29.35
C LEU A 909 -4.47 0.88 -28.49
N ALA A 910 -3.92 1.19 -27.30
CA ALA A 910 -3.51 0.17 -26.33
C ALA A 910 -4.70 -0.63 -25.81
N CYS A 911 -5.87 0.02 -25.70
CA CYS A 911 -7.08 -0.59 -25.19
C CYS A 911 -8.14 -0.83 -26.27
N HIS A 912 -8.21 0.04 -27.28
CA HIS A 912 -9.22 -0.01 -28.34
C HIS A 912 -8.64 -0.37 -29.70
N SER A 913 -9.40 -1.13 -30.48
CA SER A 913 -9.10 -1.41 -31.88
C SER A 913 -9.89 -0.43 -32.76
N PRO A 914 -9.23 0.38 -33.61
CA PRO A 914 -9.90 1.41 -34.41
C PRO A 914 -10.61 0.84 -35.64
N HIS A 915 -10.49 -0.47 -35.89
CA HIS A 915 -11.07 -1.14 -37.06
C HIS A 915 -12.20 -2.09 -36.69
N ASN A 916 -11.94 -3.09 -35.86
CA ASN A 916 -12.92 -4.10 -35.47
C ASN A 916 -12.50 -4.84 -34.17
N SER A 917 -13.45 -5.46 -33.51
CA SER A 917 -13.29 -6.08 -32.18
C SER A 917 -14.45 -7.02 -31.83
N TYR A 918 -14.29 -7.78 -30.75
CA TYR A 918 -15.35 -8.58 -30.15
C TYR A 918 -16.44 -7.76 -29.44
N THR A 919 -16.17 -6.51 -29.03
CA THR A 919 -17.11 -5.70 -28.25
C THR A 919 -17.63 -4.51 -29.05
N ALA A 920 -18.87 -4.09 -28.77
CA ALA A 920 -19.45 -2.90 -29.39
C ALA A 920 -18.65 -1.61 -29.12
N THR A 921 -17.90 -1.57 -28.01
CA THR A 921 -16.98 -0.48 -27.62
C THR A 921 -15.59 -0.61 -28.23
N LEU A 922 -15.38 -1.60 -29.10
CA LEU A 922 -14.14 -1.86 -29.80
C LEU A 922 -12.91 -2.13 -28.93
N LEU A 923 -13.04 -2.89 -27.84
CA LEU A 923 -11.90 -3.26 -27.00
C LEU A 923 -11.00 -4.31 -27.68
N ASN A 924 -9.69 -4.25 -27.46
CA ASN A 924 -8.73 -5.20 -28.05
C ASN A 924 -8.94 -6.66 -27.61
N ALA A 925 -9.72 -6.89 -26.55
CA ALA A 925 -10.17 -8.21 -26.12
C ALA A 925 -11.58 -8.11 -25.48
N LYS A 926 -12.21 -9.26 -25.19
CA LYS A 926 -13.45 -9.30 -24.41
C LYS A 926 -13.25 -8.64 -23.03
N LYS A 927 -14.27 -7.93 -22.56
CA LYS A 927 -14.22 -7.04 -21.38
C LYS A 927 -13.67 -7.76 -20.14
N GLU A 928 -14.11 -9.00 -19.92
CA GLU A 928 -13.79 -9.80 -18.73
C GLU A 928 -12.33 -10.28 -18.73
N ARG A 929 -11.68 -10.33 -19.90
CA ARG A 929 -10.29 -10.78 -20.06
C ARG A 929 -9.31 -9.65 -20.32
N PHE A 930 -9.78 -8.53 -20.87
CA PHE A 930 -8.96 -7.40 -21.24
C PHE A 930 -8.22 -6.82 -20.02
N CYS A 931 -8.92 -6.57 -18.93
CA CYS A 931 -8.34 -6.01 -17.70
C CYS A 931 -7.17 -6.86 -17.18
N TYR A 932 -7.28 -8.18 -17.29
CA TYR A 932 -6.27 -9.12 -16.81
C TYR A 932 -5.01 -9.21 -17.66
N GLN A 933 -4.97 -8.56 -18.81
CA GLN A 933 -3.72 -8.42 -19.57
C GLN A 933 -2.73 -7.48 -18.86
N CYS A 934 -3.24 -6.59 -17.99
CA CYS A 934 -2.42 -5.67 -17.20
C CYS A 934 -2.56 -5.89 -15.69
N HIS A 935 -3.67 -6.46 -15.22
CA HIS A 935 -3.91 -6.75 -13.79
C HIS A 935 -3.72 -8.24 -13.47
N ASP A 936 -3.04 -8.55 -12.36
CA ASP A 936 -2.78 -9.94 -11.95
C ASP A 936 -4.09 -10.71 -11.72
N GLN A 937 -4.29 -11.82 -12.41
CA GLN A 937 -5.49 -12.65 -12.26
C GLN A 937 -5.58 -13.35 -10.89
N LYS A 938 -4.45 -13.55 -10.20
CA LYS A 938 -4.41 -14.32 -8.95
C LYS A 938 -5.23 -13.68 -7.83
N ILE A 939 -5.32 -12.34 -7.80
CA ILE A 939 -6.09 -11.62 -6.77
C ILE A 939 -7.61 -11.73 -6.95
N PHE A 940 -8.07 -12.25 -8.09
CA PHE A 940 -9.49 -12.40 -8.42
C PHE A 940 -9.96 -13.86 -8.44
N LYS A 941 -9.06 -14.82 -8.18
CA LYS A 941 -9.32 -16.27 -8.27
C LYS A 941 -9.05 -17.02 -6.96
N LYS A 942 -9.28 -16.38 -5.81
CA LYS A 942 -9.26 -17.07 -4.51
C LYS A 942 -10.51 -17.94 -4.32
N LYS A 943 -10.51 -18.76 -3.27
CA LYS A 943 -11.54 -19.78 -2.99
C LYS A 943 -12.97 -19.25 -3.10
N PHE A 944 -13.23 -18.04 -2.59
CA PHE A 944 -14.49 -17.33 -2.73
C PHE A 944 -14.27 -16.09 -3.58
N THR A 945 -14.94 -16.01 -4.73
CA THR A 945 -14.84 -14.89 -5.66
C THR A 945 -16.12 -14.07 -5.65
N HIS A 946 -16.00 -12.74 -5.67
CA HIS A 946 -17.15 -11.86 -5.67
C HIS A 946 -17.83 -11.89 -7.06
N PRO A 947 -19.13 -12.23 -7.18
CA PRO A 947 -19.77 -12.44 -8.48
C PRO A 947 -19.64 -11.26 -9.48
N PRO A 948 -19.79 -9.98 -9.08
CA PRO A 948 -19.65 -8.85 -10.00
C PRO A 948 -18.28 -8.76 -10.70
N VAL A 949 -17.23 -9.32 -10.11
CA VAL A 949 -15.87 -9.33 -10.67
C VAL A 949 -15.73 -10.29 -11.84
N LEU A 950 -16.59 -11.31 -11.90
CA LEU A 950 -16.66 -12.27 -13.00
C LEU A 950 -17.51 -11.74 -14.16
N GLU A 951 -18.32 -10.71 -13.90
CA GLU A 951 -19.27 -10.14 -14.84
C GLU A 951 -18.74 -8.84 -15.47
N ASP A 952 -18.47 -7.81 -14.66
CA ASP A 952 -18.04 -6.51 -15.17
C ASP A 952 -17.31 -5.66 -14.12
N CYS A 953 -16.00 -5.44 -14.32
CA CYS A 953 -15.19 -4.58 -13.46
C CYS A 953 -15.66 -3.12 -13.45
N GLN A 954 -16.34 -2.66 -14.51
CA GLN A 954 -16.79 -1.27 -14.61
C GLN A 954 -17.99 -0.94 -13.72
N THR A 955 -18.62 -1.96 -13.13
CA THR A 955 -19.63 -1.78 -12.08
C THR A 955 -19.07 -0.98 -10.91
N CYS A 956 -17.79 -1.17 -10.60
CA CYS A 956 -17.12 -0.50 -9.49
C CYS A 956 -16.02 0.46 -9.93
N HIS A 957 -15.43 0.27 -11.12
CA HIS A 957 -14.27 1.04 -11.58
C HIS A 957 -14.54 1.87 -12.85
N GLN A 958 -13.96 3.08 -12.91
CA GLN A 958 -13.92 3.96 -14.07
C GLN A 958 -12.57 3.78 -14.81
N PRO A 959 -12.51 3.02 -15.91
CA PRO A 959 -11.26 2.56 -16.51
C PRO A 959 -10.45 3.64 -17.26
N HIS A 960 -11.00 4.86 -17.40
CA HIS A 960 -10.34 5.96 -18.11
C HIS A 960 -9.77 7.00 -17.14
N ALA A 961 -10.65 7.80 -16.56
CA ALA A 961 -10.34 8.72 -15.48
C ALA A 961 -11.58 8.85 -14.59
N GLY A 962 -11.36 9.21 -13.33
CA GLY A 962 -12.41 9.45 -12.37
C GLY A 962 -11.98 10.42 -11.29
N GLU A 963 -12.93 10.83 -10.47
CA GLU A 963 -12.70 11.77 -9.37
C GLU A 963 -12.14 11.09 -8.11
N ASN A 964 -12.29 9.77 -8.02
CA ASN A 964 -12.08 9.01 -6.80
C ASN A 964 -10.82 8.13 -6.86
N GLY A 965 -10.20 7.91 -5.70
CA GLY A 965 -9.06 6.99 -5.55
C GLY A 965 -9.39 5.58 -6.04
N SER A 966 -8.39 4.88 -6.59
CA SER A 966 -8.55 3.56 -7.23
C SER A 966 -9.60 3.54 -8.37
N LEU A 967 -9.92 4.71 -8.92
CA LEU A 967 -10.89 4.91 -9.99
C LEU A 967 -12.28 4.38 -9.63
N LEU A 968 -12.70 4.48 -8.38
CA LEU A 968 -14.04 4.00 -8.00
C LEU A 968 -15.14 4.87 -8.62
N VAL A 969 -16.24 4.24 -9.05
CA VAL A 969 -17.41 4.97 -9.57
C VAL A 969 -18.08 5.84 -8.51
N GLU A 970 -17.88 5.52 -7.23
CA GLU A 970 -18.35 6.29 -6.07
C GLU A 970 -17.20 6.72 -5.16
N ALA A 971 -17.36 7.89 -4.51
CA ALA A 971 -16.35 8.45 -3.62
C ALA A 971 -16.25 7.69 -2.29
N LYS A 972 -17.39 7.24 -1.77
CA LYS A 972 -17.47 6.53 -0.49
C LYS A 972 -17.65 5.04 -0.76
N VAL A 973 -16.68 4.25 -0.29
CA VAL A 973 -16.65 2.80 -0.47
C VAL A 973 -17.91 2.12 0.07
N ASN A 974 -18.46 2.59 1.20
CA ASN A 974 -19.66 2.00 1.77
C ASN A 974 -20.89 2.28 0.90
N ASP A 975 -21.02 3.50 0.36
CA ASP A 975 -22.13 3.87 -0.51
C ASP A 975 -22.09 3.03 -1.79
N LEU A 976 -20.91 2.79 -2.36
CA LEU A 976 -20.71 1.87 -3.48
C LEU A 976 -21.23 0.47 -3.18
N CYS A 977 -20.84 -0.09 -2.03
CA CYS A 977 -21.26 -1.43 -1.64
C CYS A 977 -22.78 -1.48 -1.35
N SER A 978 -23.34 -0.42 -0.78
CA SER A 978 -24.75 -0.33 -0.42
C SER A 978 -25.69 -0.22 -1.62
N GLN A 979 -25.18 0.04 -2.82
CA GLN A 979 -25.98 -0.04 -4.06
C GLN A 979 -26.49 -1.47 -4.33
N CYS A 980 -25.79 -2.49 -3.82
CA CYS A 980 -26.15 -3.89 -4.00
C CYS A 980 -26.35 -4.65 -2.68
N HIS A 981 -25.73 -4.21 -1.59
CA HIS A 981 -25.76 -4.90 -0.30
C HIS A 981 -26.52 -4.10 0.77
N ASP A 982 -27.62 -4.68 1.26
CA ASP A 982 -28.36 -4.15 2.42
C ASP A 982 -27.68 -4.60 3.72
N ALA A 983 -26.67 -3.84 4.12
CA ALA A 983 -25.86 -4.15 5.27
C ALA A 983 -26.64 -3.94 6.60
N GLN A 984 -27.68 -3.08 6.63
CA GLN A 984 -28.48 -2.81 7.84
C GLN A 984 -29.23 -4.05 8.36
N LYS A 985 -29.43 -5.06 7.51
CA LYS A 985 -30.03 -6.34 7.88
C LYS A 985 -29.04 -7.37 8.41
N THR A 986 -27.76 -7.02 8.56
CA THR A 986 -26.69 -7.92 9.00
C THR A 986 -25.97 -7.37 10.24
N HIS A 987 -25.45 -8.26 11.09
CA HIS A 987 -24.59 -7.87 12.21
C HIS A 987 -23.27 -7.28 11.64
N MET A 988 -23.11 -5.96 11.66
CA MET A 988 -21.88 -5.27 11.28
C MET A 988 -21.42 -4.27 12.33
N HIS A 989 -20.12 -3.96 12.33
CA HIS A 989 -19.60 -2.78 13.01
C HIS A 989 -20.09 -1.50 12.32
N PRO A 990 -20.29 -0.40 13.04
CA PRO A 990 -20.52 0.91 12.44
C PRO A 990 -19.37 1.27 11.49
N THR A 991 -19.70 1.64 10.25
CA THR A 991 -18.73 1.97 9.19
C THR A 991 -18.89 3.44 8.78
N GLY A 992 -17.85 4.03 8.17
CA GLY A 992 -17.80 5.45 7.83
C GLY A 992 -17.38 6.35 9.00
N GLU A 993 -17.15 7.62 8.73
CA GLU A 993 -16.73 8.57 9.77
C GLU A 993 -17.80 8.72 10.87
N PRO A 994 -17.42 8.78 12.16
CA PRO A 994 -16.05 8.90 12.70
C PRO A 994 -15.35 7.56 13.01
N HIS A 995 -15.94 6.41 12.65
CA HIS A 995 -15.42 5.10 13.00
C HIS A 995 -14.16 4.80 12.20
N LYS A 996 -13.04 4.49 12.87
CA LYS A 996 -11.73 4.27 12.24
C LYS A 996 -11.35 2.80 12.22
N ASP A 997 -10.69 2.37 11.15
CA ASP A 997 -10.02 1.08 11.08
C ASP A 997 -8.69 1.16 11.84
N PRO A 998 -8.51 0.41 12.94
CA PRO A 998 -7.32 0.51 13.78
C PRO A 998 -6.02 0.07 13.09
N ARG A 999 -6.10 -0.62 11.95
CA ARG A 999 -4.92 -1.03 11.17
C ARG A 999 -4.41 0.07 10.25
N THR A 1000 -5.30 0.96 9.79
CA THR A 1000 -4.99 1.97 8.77
C THR A 1000 -5.14 3.40 9.28
N GLY A 1001 -5.82 3.61 10.41
CA GLY A 1001 -6.11 4.93 10.98
C GLY A 1001 -7.15 5.75 10.22
N GLY A 1002 -7.58 5.29 9.04
CA GLY A 1002 -8.64 5.90 8.23
C GLY A 1002 -10.04 5.40 8.60
N PRO A 1003 -11.11 5.88 7.95
CA PRO A 1003 -12.48 5.44 8.24
C PRO A 1003 -12.65 3.93 8.01
N LEU A 1004 -13.35 3.25 8.91
CA LEU A 1004 -13.70 1.83 8.79
C LEU A 1004 -14.70 1.67 7.66
N THR A 1005 -14.32 0.95 6.61
CA THR A 1005 -15.19 0.68 5.45
C THR A 1005 -15.47 -0.81 5.32
N CYS A 1006 -16.44 -1.18 4.48
CA CYS A 1006 -16.72 -2.57 4.12
C CYS A 1006 -15.45 -3.32 3.70
N THR A 1007 -14.53 -2.64 3.00
CA THR A 1007 -13.27 -3.22 2.52
C THR A 1007 -12.21 -3.46 3.60
N GLY A 1008 -12.42 -2.95 4.81
CA GLY A 1008 -11.62 -3.28 5.98
C GLY A 1008 -11.82 -4.75 6.37
N CYS A 1009 -13.05 -5.26 6.32
CA CYS A 1009 -13.35 -6.64 6.69
C CYS A 1009 -13.43 -7.56 5.46
N HIS A 1010 -13.93 -7.03 4.34
CA HIS A 1010 -14.12 -7.77 3.10
C HIS A 1010 -13.03 -7.46 2.07
N ASN A 1011 -12.67 -8.46 1.27
CA ASN A 1011 -11.97 -8.24 0.01
C ASN A 1011 -13.00 -8.30 -1.13
N PRO A 1012 -13.37 -7.16 -1.75
CA PRO A 1012 -14.45 -7.10 -2.74
C PRO A 1012 -14.10 -7.79 -4.06
N HIS A 1013 -12.88 -8.32 -4.21
CA HIS A 1013 -12.44 -9.07 -5.38
C HIS A 1013 -12.59 -10.57 -5.18
N SER A 1014 -11.78 -11.13 -4.27
CA SER A 1014 -11.85 -12.52 -3.85
C SER A 1014 -11.15 -12.73 -2.50
N ALA A 1015 -11.54 -13.76 -1.75
CA ALA A 1015 -10.92 -14.11 -0.47
C ALA A 1015 -10.88 -15.64 -0.26
N ASP A 1016 -10.06 -16.07 0.71
CA ASP A 1016 -9.93 -17.49 1.06
C ASP A 1016 -11.01 -17.95 2.07
N TYR A 1017 -11.68 -16.99 2.70
CA TYR A 1017 -12.72 -17.20 3.72
C TYR A 1017 -14.10 -16.82 3.17
N ASP A 1018 -15.13 -17.50 3.67
CA ASP A 1018 -16.53 -17.28 3.27
C ASP A 1018 -16.98 -15.82 3.49
N LYS A 1019 -17.98 -15.37 2.73
CA LYS A 1019 -18.45 -13.97 2.69
C LYS A 1019 -17.34 -12.96 2.37
N LEU A 1020 -16.31 -13.39 1.65
CA LEU A 1020 -15.19 -12.56 1.19
C LEU A 1020 -14.36 -11.92 2.31
N LEU A 1021 -14.29 -12.55 3.49
CA LEU A 1021 -13.59 -11.98 4.64
C LEU A 1021 -12.06 -12.07 4.51
N ARG A 1022 -11.37 -11.09 5.10
CA ARG A 1022 -9.89 -11.05 5.15
C ARG A 1022 -9.25 -12.02 6.16
N GLY A 1023 -10.06 -12.67 6.99
CA GLY A 1023 -9.66 -13.68 7.98
C GLY A 1023 -10.87 -14.51 8.44
N SER A 1024 -10.64 -15.62 9.14
CA SER A 1024 -11.73 -16.45 9.67
C SER A 1024 -12.59 -15.72 10.72
N GLN A 1025 -13.89 -16.03 10.75
CA GLN A 1025 -14.87 -15.44 11.67
C GLN A 1025 -14.66 -15.85 13.13
N ASP A 1026 -14.01 -17.00 13.35
CA ASP A 1026 -13.94 -17.64 14.68
C ASP A 1026 -12.95 -16.96 15.63
N ARG A 1027 -12.04 -16.12 15.11
CA ARG A 1027 -11.17 -15.23 15.92
C ARG A 1027 -10.24 -14.36 15.08
N GLU A 1028 -9.76 -14.90 13.97
CA GLU A 1028 -8.63 -14.36 13.21
C GLU A 1028 -8.91 -12.96 12.67
N LEU A 1029 -10.10 -12.76 12.10
CA LEU A 1029 -10.54 -11.44 11.64
C LEU A 1029 -10.60 -10.43 12.79
N CYS A 1030 -11.05 -10.86 13.97
CA CYS A 1030 -11.18 -10.01 15.15
C CYS A 1030 -9.79 -9.59 15.68
N ILE A 1031 -8.81 -10.49 15.68
CA ILE A 1031 -7.44 -10.21 16.12
C ILE A 1031 -6.77 -9.16 15.23
N LEU A 1032 -7.09 -9.12 13.93
CA LEU A 1032 -6.51 -8.12 13.02
C LEU A 1032 -6.81 -6.69 13.46
N CYS A 1033 -7.96 -6.45 14.10
CA CYS A 1033 -8.40 -5.10 14.50
C CYS A 1033 -8.36 -4.86 16.02
N HIS A 1034 -8.30 -5.91 16.84
CA HIS A 1034 -8.39 -5.81 18.30
C HIS A 1034 -7.13 -6.32 19.04
N LYS A 1035 -5.95 -6.27 18.40
CA LYS A 1035 -4.68 -6.48 19.13
C LYS A 1035 -4.48 -5.35 20.14
N THR A 1036 -4.58 -5.71 21.41
CA THR A 1036 -4.19 -4.89 22.58
C THR A 1036 -2.69 -4.86 22.75
#